data_AF-A0A4Y3RCY0-F1
#
_entry.id   AF-A0A4Y3RCY0-F1
#
_cell.length_a   1.000
_cell.length_b   1.000
_cell.length_c   1.000
_cell.angle_alpha   90.00
_cell.angle_beta   90.00
_cell.angle_gamma   90.00
#
_symmetry.space_group_name_H-M   'P 1'
#
loop_
_entity.id
_entity.type
_entity.pdbx_description
1 polymer ?
#
loop_
_entity_poly.entity_id
_entity_poly.type
_entity_poly.pdbx_seq_one_letter_code
_entity_poly.pdbx_strand_id
1 'polypeptide(L)'
;MTELDTLELAPDVADSLPDWSDVVAHLASPRLPRVVDVLRAAEALGRPAVQPRCGVGGHEPMRHLLRELEAAAPDILSVTIDSHTRLRKFRAARDVLLRDPAELNGYPLVTHGWRRGRQLVETVGVPLEVRHGSPDPRELFAVSLASGITSFEGGGIGYNLPYSKDVPLSRSLRAWQRVDAVCGTLARSGVVVDRELFGTLTAVLVPPSVSLAMTLLEGAAAVAEGVRCLSISYPQSGEIHQDIAALRATRTLARRYLGPDVEVYPVLHEFMGVFPTTPEFAGGLILLGGLTARLGGATKVITKTVQEAQGIPDAAANASGLRTAALGASELLDFVRVDEDRVAEEQHWIEREVAELVEPVLAADVLFEGIERAFRDGRLDIPFSASIHARSEIVPRRDAHGSIRYGSSGNLPFSGPVLRRQAALLREAEGTPPRSRMAAVHDDIHHFLAKERALFLPGATPSERRRPPLPDPSRTSFSLPPIEVPMSSSASGSSAPVPAGLPDPEAGARVVADDRAHLFHSWAAQGAVNPMPVAGGEGRYFWDYEGRRYLDFSSQFINLNIGHAHPKVVAAIKDQADRICMIASTFANDRRGEAARLIAEIAPGDLNRVFFTNGGAEANEHAVRMARIHTGRPKVLSAYRSYHGGTATAISLTGDPRRWANENSGSASGNVAHFFGPYLYRSHFHATTEAEECERALAHLEQVITFEGPSTIAAIVLETVVGTAGILVPPPGYLAGVRELCDRYGILYIADEVMSGFGRTGAWFAVDHWGVTPDLITFAKGVNSGYVPLGGVILSDAVHDTFRDVAYPGGLTYSGHPLACAAAVGTITAMREEGVNENAARVGAEIIGPGLREIADRHPSVGEVRGLGVFWAVELVRDRETREMLVPYAAGGELARPVDEVVAACKEGGMWPVYNYNRIHVVPPCTITDDEAREGLAILDQALYAADKYVG
;
A
#
# COMPACT_ATOMS: atom_id res chain seq x y z
N MET A 1 -26.92 -43.90 -21.40
CA MET A 1 -25.51 -43.70 -21.79
C MET A 1 -25.31 -43.09 -23.20
N THR A 2 -26.20 -43.32 -24.17
CA THR A 2 -25.95 -43.06 -25.61
C THR A 2 -25.52 -41.64 -26.03
N GLU A 3 -25.68 -40.61 -25.19
CA GLU A 3 -25.27 -39.23 -25.52
C GLU A 3 -24.07 -38.73 -24.71
N LEU A 4 -23.85 -39.20 -23.47
CA LEU A 4 -22.61 -38.95 -22.72
C LEU A 4 -21.40 -39.69 -23.33
N ASP A 5 -21.65 -40.75 -24.09
CA ASP A 5 -20.62 -41.48 -24.84
C ASP A 5 -19.86 -40.55 -25.81
N THR A 6 -20.49 -39.47 -26.27
CA THR A 6 -19.85 -38.44 -27.12
C THR A 6 -18.72 -37.68 -26.41
N LEU A 7 -18.73 -37.63 -25.08
CA LEU A 7 -17.68 -37.00 -24.28
C LEU A 7 -16.43 -37.89 -24.15
N GLU A 8 -16.50 -39.17 -24.51
CA GLU A 8 -15.39 -40.14 -24.35
C GLU A 8 -14.77 -40.07 -22.95
N LEU A 9 -15.62 -40.24 -21.94
CA LEU A 9 -15.23 -40.17 -20.52
C LEU A 9 -14.32 -41.34 -20.14
N ALA A 10 -13.47 -41.12 -19.15
CA ALA A 10 -12.75 -42.23 -18.52
C ALA A 10 -13.75 -43.23 -17.90
N PRO A 11 -13.53 -44.56 -18.01
CA PRO A 11 -14.50 -45.57 -17.59
C PRO A 11 -14.95 -45.42 -16.13
N ASP A 12 -14.01 -45.10 -15.24
CA ASP A 12 -14.28 -44.90 -13.81
C ASP A 12 -15.21 -43.72 -13.53
N VAL A 13 -15.14 -42.66 -14.34
CA VAL A 13 -16.07 -41.53 -14.25
C VAL A 13 -17.41 -41.88 -14.88
N ALA A 14 -17.40 -42.50 -16.07
CA ALA A 14 -18.62 -42.91 -16.77
C ALA A 14 -19.51 -43.82 -15.92
N ASP A 15 -18.91 -44.85 -15.30
CA ASP A 15 -19.60 -45.82 -14.44
C ASP A 15 -20.19 -45.20 -13.16
N SER A 16 -19.70 -44.02 -12.76
CA SER A 16 -20.13 -43.32 -11.55
C SER A 16 -21.34 -42.40 -11.77
N LEU A 17 -21.62 -42.02 -13.02
CA LEU A 17 -22.69 -41.08 -13.38
C LEU A 17 -24.07 -41.77 -13.39
N PRO A 18 -25.16 -41.03 -13.14
CA PRO A 18 -26.50 -41.57 -13.27
C PRO A 18 -26.84 -41.78 -14.75
N ASP A 19 -27.92 -42.51 -15.02
CA ASP A 19 -28.39 -42.71 -16.38
C ASP A 19 -28.72 -41.37 -17.05
N TRP A 20 -28.41 -41.27 -18.35
CA TRP A 20 -28.57 -40.02 -19.09
C TRP A 20 -30.03 -39.52 -19.10
N SER A 21 -31.01 -40.42 -19.17
CA SER A 21 -32.42 -40.07 -19.04
C SER A 21 -32.74 -39.40 -17.70
N ASP A 22 -32.09 -39.84 -16.62
CA ASP A 22 -32.25 -39.26 -15.29
C ASP A 22 -31.58 -37.89 -15.19
N VAL A 23 -30.43 -37.71 -15.86
CA VAL A 23 -29.78 -36.40 -15.98
C VAL A 23 -30.74 -35.43 -16.68
N VAL A 24 -31.24 -35.79 -17.88
CA VAL A 24 -32.14 -34.92 -18.65
C VAL A 24 -33.42 -34.62 -17.87
N ALA A 25 -34.04 -35.63 -17.24
CA ALA A 25 -35.24 -35.43 -16.44
C ALA A 25 -35.00 -34.49 -15.23
N HIS A 26 -33.83 -34.60 -14.59
CA HIS A 26 -33.45 -33.70 -13.50
C HIS A 26 -33.24 -32.26 -14.00
N LEU A 27 -32.52 -32.08 -15.11
CA LEU A 27 -32.25 -30.78 -15.71
C LEU A 27 -33.50 -30.09 -16.26
N ALA A 28 -34.48 -30.87 -16.73
CA ALA A 28 -35.77 -30.37 -17.21
C ALA A 28 -36.75 -30.03 -16.08
N SER A 29 -36.39 -30.27 -14.81
CA SER A 29 -37.27 -30.01 -13.68
C SER A 29 -37.57 -28.50 -13.55
N PRO A 30 -38.85 -28.09 -13.48
CA PRO A 30 -39.20 -26.68 -13.32
C PRO A 30 -38.85 -26.11 -11.94
N ARG A 31 -38.44 -26.98 -10.99
CA ARG A 31 -37.97 -26.56 -9.65
C ARG A 31 -36.48 -26.24 -9.62
N LEU A 32 -35.73 -26.58 -10.65
CA LEU A 32 -34.30 -26.35 -10.71
C LEU A 32 -34.06 -24.88 -11.12
N PRO A 33 -33.41 -24.04 -10.30
CA PRO A 33 -33.01 -22.72 -10.73
C PRO A 33 -31.96 -22.82 -11.84
N ARG A 34 -32.10 -22.03 -12.91
CA ARG A 34 -31.21 -22.08 -14.08
C ARG A 34 -30.66 -20.69 -14.35
N VAL A 35 -29.36 -20.62 -14.66
CA VAL A 35 -28.69 -19.36 -15.02
C VAL A 35 -29.34 -18.72 -16.25
N VAL A 36 -29.77 -19.50 -17.25
CA VAL A 36 -30.46 -18.97 -18.44
C VAL A 36 -31.74 -18.19 -18.09
N ASP A 37 -32.48 -18.60 -17.06
CA ASP A 37 -33.68 -17.88 -16.63
C ASP A 37 -33.31 -16.55 -15.95
N VAL A 38 -32.22 -16.55 -15.16
CA VAL A 38 -31.67 -15.34 -14.55
C VAL A 38 -31.18 -14.38 -15.63
N LEU A 39 -30.46 -14.86 -16.65
CA LEU A 39 -29.98 -14.03 -17.76
C LEU A 39 -31.14 -13.40 -18.54
N ARG A 40 -32.17 -14.18 -18.89
CA ARG A 40 -33.39 -13.66 -19.52
C ARG A 40 -34.09 -12.61 -18.67
N ALA A 41 -34.16 -12.82 -17.35
CA ALA A 41 -34.76 -11.86 -16.43
C ALA A 41 -33.93 -10.58 -16.33
N ALA A 42 -32.60 -10.68 -16.18
CA ALA A 42 -31.69 -9.55 -16.12
C ALA A 42 -31.77 -8.70 -17.40
N GLU A 43 -31.81 -9.37 -18.55
CA GLU A 43 -31.99 -8.76 -19.87
C GLU A 43 -33.31 -7.96 -19.95
N ALA A 44 -34.42 -8.59 -19.56
CA ALA A 44 -35.74 -7.96 -19.58
C ALA A 44 -35.85 -6.76 -18.62
N LEU A 45 -35.13 -6.81 -17.50
CA LEU A 45 -35.08 -5.74 -16.49
C LEU A 45 -34.09 -4.62 -16.84
N GLY A 46 -33.19 -4.83 -17.81
CA GLY A 46 -32.09 -3.89 -18.07
C GLY A 46 -31.14 -3.73 -16.88
N ARG A 47 -31.02 -4.76 -16.03
CA ARG A 47 -30.12 -4.79 -14.87
C ARG A 47 -29.21 -6.01 -14.98
N PRO A 48 -27.87 -5.83 -15.01
CA PRO A 48 -26.95 -6.95 -14.98
C PRO A 48 -27.16 -7.84 -13.74
N ALA A 49 -27.18 -9.15 -13.95
CA ALA A 49 -27.07 -10.14 -12.88
C ALA A 49 -25.68 -10.08 -12.25
N VAL A 50 -25.59 -10.14 -10.93
CA VAL A 50 -24.33 -10.04 -10.19
C VAL A 50 -23.90 -11.41 -9.68
N GLN A 51 -22.65 -11.79 -9.96
CA GLN A 51 -22.10 -13.10 -9.65
C GLN A 51 -20.68 -13.02 -9.06
N PRO A 52 -20.42 -13.60 -7.87
CA PRO A 52 -19.07 -13.67 -7.30
C PRO A 52 -18.29 -14.89 -7.78
N ARG A 53 -16.99 -14.93 -7.46
CA ARG A 53 -16.15 -16.14 -7.57
C ARG A 53 -15.91 -16.76 -6.20
N CYS A 54 -16.37 -17.99 -6.00
CA CYS A 54 -16.16 -18.72 -4.75
C CYS A 54 -15.89 -20.20 -4.98
N GLY A 55 -15.08 -20.82 -4.13
CA GLY A 55 -14.72 -22.23 -4.20
C GLY A 55 -13.71 -22.61 -3.12
N VAL A 56 -14.01 -23.67 -2.36
CA VAL A 56 -13.13 -24.24 -1.33
C VAL A 56 -13.11 -25.76 -1.46
N GLY A 57 -12.05 -26.42 -0.99
CA GLY A 57 -11.88 -27.85 -1.21
C GLY A 57 -12.88 -28.75 -0.46
N GLY A 58 -13.26 -28.41 0.77
CA GLY A 58 -14.14 -29.26 1.60
C GLY A 58 -15.62 -29.15 1.22
N HIS A 59 -16.36 -30.27 1.29
CA HIS A 59 -17.79 -30.28 0.91
C HIS A 59 -18.69 -29.45 1.85
N GLU A 60 -18.66 -29.72 3.15
CA GLU A 60 -19.44 -28.92 4.11
C GLU A 60 -18.97 -27.45 4.18
N PRO A 61 -17.65 -27.14 4.15
CA PRO A 61 -17.17 -25.77 3.97
C PRO A 61 -17.72 -25.09 2.72
N MET A 62 -17.79 -25.79 1.57
CA MET A 62 -18.36 -25.23 0.34
C MET A 62 -19.86 -24.93 0.51
N ARG A 63 -20.62 -25.83 1.15
CA ARG A 63 -22.04 -25.58 1.44
C ARG A 63 -22.24 -24.38 2.36
N HIS A 64 -21.39 -24.23 3.37
CA HIS A 64 -21.42 -23.09 4.26
C HIS A 64 -21.12 -21.80 3.49
N LEU A 65 -20.05 -21.78 2.68
CA LEU A 65 -19.67 -20.62 1.90
C LEU A 65 -20.79 -20.17 0.95
N LEU A 66 -21.44 -21.11 0.26
CA LEU A 66 -22.57 -20.81 -0.61
C LEU A 66 -23.73 -20.14 0.15
N ARG A 67 -24.12 -20.65 1.32
CA ARG A 67 -25.19 -20.06 2.15
C ARG A 67 -24.81 -18.67 2.67
N GLU A 68 -23.57 -18.49 3.08
CA GLU A 68 -23.09 -17.22 3.59
C GLU A 68 -23.09 -16.14 2.50
N LEU A 69 -22.68 -16.51 1.28
CA LEU A 69 -22.74 -15.61 0.13
C LEU A 69 -24.16 -15.37 -0.36
N GLU A 70 -25.05 -16.35 -0.29
CA GLU A 70 -26.46 -16.18 -0.65
C GLU A 70 -27.13 -15.09 0.22
N ALA A 71 -26.73 -14.93 1.48
CA ALA A 71 -27.22 -13.85 2.34
C ALA A 71 -26.86 -12.44 1.80
N ALA A 72 -25.90 -12.32 0.88
CA ALA A 72 -25.57 -11.08 0.19
C ALA A 72 -26.45 -10.81 -1.04
N ALA A 73 -27.42 -11.69 -1.34
CA ALA A 73 -28.33 -11.64 -2.49
C ALA A 73 -27.63 -11.62 -3.87
N PRO A 74 -26.72 -12.56 -4.18
CA PRO A 74 -26.26 -12.83 -5.55
C PRO A 74 -27.45 -13.16 -6.47
N ASP A 75 -27.33 -12.84 -7.76
CA ASP A 75 -28.27 -13.36 -8.77
C ASP A 75 -27.85 -14.79 -9.20
N ILE A 76 -26.54 -15.07 -9.20
CA ILE A 76 -25.93 -16.36 -9.55
C ILE A 76 -24.76 -16.60 -8.58
N LEU A 77 -24.56 -17.85 -8.15
CA LEU A 77 -23.35 -18.27 -7.41
C LEU A 77 -22.44 -19.12 -8.29
N SER A 78 -21.15 -19.14 -7.99
CA SER A 78 -20.19 -19.96 -8.73
C SER A 78 -19.70 -21.15 -7.91
N VAL A 79 -19.25 -22.17 -8.63
CA VAL A 79 -18.42 -23.26 -8.11
C VAL A 79 -17.09 -23.16 -8.83
N THR A 80 -16.15 -22.44 -8.22
CA THR A 80 -14.80 -22.26 -8.76
C THR A 80 -14.01 -23.54 -8.56
N ILE A 81 -13.61 -24.18 -9.65
CA ILE A 81 -12.98 -25.51 -9.63
C ILE A 81 -11.50 -25.40 -9.30
N ASP A 82 -10.96 -26.34 -8.51
CA ASP A 82 -9.54 -26.37 -8.13
C ASP A 82 -8.61 -26.67 -9.32
N SER A 83 -7.34 -26.26 -9.17
CA SER A 83 -6.32 -26.42 -10.23
C SER A 83 -5.96 -27.87 -10.59
N HIS A 84 -6.08 -28.85 -9.68
CA HIS A 84 -5.83 -30.26 -10.02
C HIS A 84 -6.93 -30.81 -10.91
N THR A 85 -8.20 -30.53 -10.58
CA THR A 85 -9.34 -30.92 -11.42
C THR A 85 -9.25 -30.26 -12.80
N ARG A 86 -8.80 -28.99 -12.90
CA ARG A 86 -8.59 -28.31 -14.19
C ARG A 86 -7.63 -29.04 -15.13
N LEU A 87 -6.66 -29.76 -14.57
CA LEU A 87 -5.64 -30.51 -15.29
C LEU A 87 -5.92 -32.03 -15.32
N ARG A 88 -7.14 -32.46 -14.98
CA ARG A 88 -7.57 -33.87 -14.91
C ARG A 88 -6.73 -34.71 -13.94
N LYS A 89 -6.13 -34.09 -12.92
CA LYS A 89 -5.34 -34.75 -11.87
C LYS A 89 -6.22 -35.18 -10.70
N PHE A 90 -7.31 -35.91 -10.96
CA PHE A 90 -8.34 -36.24 -9.96
C PHE A 90 -7.79 -37.05 -8.78
N ARG A 91 -6.80 -37.93 -9.02
CA ARG A 91 -6.12 -38.66 -7.92
C ARG A 91 -5.37 -37.70 -6.99
N ALA A 92 -4.64 -36.74 -7.54
CA ALA A 92 -3.95 -35.74 -6.74
C ALA A 92 -4.94 -34.86 -5.96
N ALA A 93 -6.03 -34.44 -6.61
CA ALA A 93 -7.11 -33.71 -5.94
C ALA A 93 -7.69 -34.51 -4.77
N ARG A 94 -7.91 -35.82 -4.95
CA ARG A 94 -8.37 -36.73 -3.89
C ARG A 94 -7.37 -36.87 -2.75
N ASP A 95 -6.09 -37.03 -3.07
CA ASP A 95 -5.04 -37.19 -2.07
C ASP A 95 -4.91 -35.92 -1.21
N VAL A 96 -4.98 -34.74 -1.83
CA VAL A 96 -5.03 -33.45 -1.10
C VAL A 96 -6.31 -33.33 -0.27
N LEU A 97 -7.47 -33.63 -0.87
CA LEU A 97 -8.77 -33.59 -0.18
C LEU A 97 -8.82 -34.48 1.08
N LEU A 98 -8.16 -35.63 1.05
CA LEU A 98 -8.08 -36.55 2.19
C LEU A 98 -7.07 -36.09 3.26
N ARG A 99 -6.04 -35.35 2.87
CA ARG A 99 -5.00 -34.82 3.76
C ARG A 99 -5.46 -33.52 4.43
N ASP A 100 -5.71 -32.51 3.61
CA ASP A 100 -6.17 -31.19 4.04
C ASP A 100 -6.94 -30.51 2.87
N PRO A 101 -8.29 -30.47 2.94
CA PRO A 101 -9.10 -29.77 1.94
C PRO A 101 -8.79 -28.29 1.76
N ALA A 102 -8.20 -27.62 2.77
CA ALA A 102 -7.93 -26.17 2.71
C ALA A 102 -6.78 -25.81 1.75
N GLU A 103 -5.94 -26.78 1.38
CA GLU A 103 -4.86 -26.57 0.41
C GLU A 103 -5.37 -26.45 -1.05
N LEU A 104 -6.63 -26.83 -1.33
CA LEU A 104 -7.22 -26.71 -2.65
C LEU A 104 -7.74 -25.28 -2.87
N ASN A 105 -7.31 -24.66 -3.96
CA ASN A 105 -7.73 -23.32 -4.37
C ASN A 105 -9.12 -23.25 -5.04
N GLY A 106 -9.97 -24.26 -4.80
CA GLY A 106 -11.29 -24.39 -5.40
C GLY A 106 -11.96 -25.71 -5.03
N TYR A 107 -13.17 -25.92 -5.54
CA TYR A 107 -13.97 -27.11 -5.27
C TYR A 107 -13.66 -28.24 -6.27
N PRO A 108 -13.19 -29.41 -5.82
CA PRO A 108 -12.86 -30.53 -6.71
C PRO A 108 -14.11 -31.35 -7.07
N LEU A 109 -15.00 -30.76 -7.87
CA LEU A 109 -16.34 -31.32 -8.16
C LEU A 109 -16.31 -32.77 -8.67
N VAL A 110 -15.39 -33.10 -9.58
CA VAL A 110 -15.26 -34.47 -10.11
C VAL A 110 -14.89 -35.45 -8.99
N THR A 111 -13.99 -35.06 -8.10
CA THR A 111 -13.54 -35.88 -6.96
C THR A 111 -14.64 -36.05 -5.91
N HIS A 112 -15.46 -35.02 -5.67
CA HIS A 112 -16.62 -35.13 -4.79
C HIS A 112 -17.77 -35.96 -5.40
N GLY A 113 -17.89 -35.96 -6.72
CA GLY A 113 -18.93 -36.64 -7.47
C GLY A 113 -20.25 -35.86 -7.55
N TRP A 114 -21.09 -36.27 -8.50
CA TRP A 114 -22.31 -35.54 -8.87
C TRP A 114 -23.37 -35.48 -7.75
N ARG A 115 -23.42 -36.48 -6.85
CA ARG A 115 -24.37 -36.49 -5.73
C ARG A 115 -24.12 -35.32 -4.78
N ARG A 116 -22.85 -35.06 -4.48
CA ARG A 116 -22.43 -33.89 -3.70
C ARG A 116 -22.64 -32.60 -4.48
N GLY A 117 -22.47 -32.63 -5.80
CA GLY A 117 -22.86 -31.50 -6.65
C GLY A 117 -24.36 -31.18 -6.55
N ARG A 118 -25.26 -32.17 -6.57
CA ARG A 118 -26.70 -31.96 -6.32
C ARG A 118 -26.96 -31.37 -4.94
N GLN A 119 -26.26 -31.85 -3.91
CA GLN A 119 -26.35 -31.26 -2.58
C GLN A 119 -25.93 -29.79 -2.55
N LEU A 120 -24.95 -29.36 -3.36
CA LEU A 120 -24.61 -27.94 -3.50
C LEU A 120 -25.76 -27.15 -4.15
N VAL A 121 -26.33 -27.67 -5.24
CA VAL A 121 -27.47 -27.04 -5.92
C VAL A 121 -28.69 -26.92 -4.99
N GLU A 122 -28.96 -27.93 -4.17
CA GLU A 122 -30.05 -27.93 -3.18
C GLU A 122 -29.76 -27.06 -1.95
N THR A 123 -28.52 -26.59 -1.78
CA THR A 123 -28.10 -25.82 -0.59
C THR A 123 -28.53 -24.35 -0.65
N VAL A 124 -28.74 -23.81 -1.86
CA VAL A 124 -29.07 -22.41 -2.13
C VAL A 124 -30.26 -22.32 -3.10
N GLY A 125 -30.98 -21.21 -3.09
CA GLY A 125 -32.11 -20.93 -3.99
C GLY A 125 -31.72 -20.30 -5.33
N VAL A 126 -30.51 -19.73 -5.43
CA VAL A 126 -29.98 -19.15 -6.69
C VAL A 126 -29.25 -20.21 -7.54
N PRO A 127 -29.25 -20.09 -8.88
CA PRO A 127 -28.55 -21.06 -9.71
C PRO A 127 -27.03 -21.00 -9.53
N LEU A 128 -26.39 -22.16 -9.70
CA LEU A 128 -24.94 -22.28 -9.71
C LEU A 128 -24.39 -22.25 -11.13
N GLU A 129 -23.14 -21.82 -11.27
CA GLU A 129 -22.34 -21.92 -12.49
C GLU A 129 -20.97 -22.52 -12.19
N VAL A 130 -20.48 -23.39 -13.07
CA VAL A 130 -19.12 -23.93 -12.95
C VAL A 130 -18.11 -23.03 -13.66
N ARG A 131 -17.17 -22.49 -12.87
CA ARG A 131 -16.13 -21.55 -13.32
C ARG A 131 -14.75 -22.14 -13.10
N HIS A 132 -13.87 -22.09 -14.10
CA HIS A 132 -12.61 -22.86 -14.07
C HIS A 132 -11.57 -22.35 -15.08
N GLY A 133 -10.73 -23.24 -15.60
CA GLY A 133 -9.68 -22.93 -16.58
C GLY A 133 -9.12 -24.23 -17.15
N SER A 134 -9.99 -25.08 -17.70
CA SER A 134 -9.67 -26.46 -18.10
C SER A 134 -9.57 -26.60 -19.62
N PRO A 135 -8.42 -27.00 -20.17
CA PRO A 135 -8.29 -27.29 -21.60
C PRO A 135 -9.09 -28.52 -22.03
N ASP A 136 -9.28 -29.48 -21.12
CA ASP A 136 -10.08 -30.69 -21.35
C ASP A 136 -11.10 -30.84 -20.21
N PRO A 137 -12.32 -30.33 -20.39
CA PRO A 137 -13.32 -30.25 -19.32
C PRO A 137 -14.32 -31.42 -19.31
N ARG A 138 -14.15 -32.45 -20.14
CA ARG A 138 -15.24 -33.41 -20.47
C ARG A 138 -15.81 -34.13 -19.24
N GLU A 139 -14.96 -34.62 -18.35
CA GLU A 139 -15.41 -35.24 -17.10
C GLU A 139 -16.05 -34.22 -16.15
N LEU A 140 -15.46 -33.02 -16.04
CA LEU A 140 -16.01 -31.95 -15.22
C LEU A 140 -17.42 -31.55 -15.70
N PHE A 141 -17.60 -31.38 -17.00
CA PHE A 141 -18.88 -31.04 -17.61
C PHE A 141 -19.95 -32.11 -17.38
N ALA A 142 -19.61 -33.39 -17.57
CA ALA A 142 -20.54 -34.49 -17.32
C ALA A 142 -21.00 -34.53 -15.85
N VAL A 143 -20.08 -34.34 -14.91
CA VAL A 143 -20.40 -34.27 -13.48
C VAL A 143 -21.24 -33.03 -13.15
N SER A 144 -20.95 -31.87 -13.75
CA SER A 144 -21.75 -30.64 -13.58
C SER A 144 -23.19 -30.83 -14.02
N LEU A 145 -23.43 -31.42 -15.20
CA LEU A 145 -24.78 -31.71 -15.69
C LEU A 145 -25.51 -32.69 -14.77
N ALA A 146 -24.85 -33.79 -14.36
CA ALA A 146 -25.44 -34.75 -13.43
C ALA A 146 -25.77 -34.11 -12.05
N SER A 147 -25.06 -33.04 -11.69
CA SER A 147 -25.25 -32.26 -10.46
C SER A 147 -26.42 -31.27 -10.54
N GLY A 148 -26.97 -31.01 -11.72
CA GLY A 148 -28.01 -29.99 -11.92
C GLY A 148 -27.48 -28.61 -12.30
N ILE A 149 -26.20 -28.47 -12.64
CA ILE A 149 -25.60 -27.17 -12.97
C ILE A 149 -25.65 -26.95 -14.48
N THR A 150 -26.46 -25.98 -14.93
CA THR A 150 -26.74 -25.68 -16.35
C THR A 150 -26.06 -24.42 -16.89
N SER A 151 -25.01 -23.94 -16.21
CA SER A 151 -24.10 -22.94 -16.75
C SER A 151 -22.65 -23.39 -16.57
N PHE A 152 -21.89 -23.29 -17.65
CA PHE A 152 -20.54 -23.82 -17.75
C PHE A 152 -19.66 -22.86 -18.53
N GLU A 153 -18.64 -22.32 -17.88
CA GLU A 153 -17.71 -21.34 -18.47
C GLU A 153 -16.54 -22.04 -19.19
N GLY A 154 -16.05 -21.46 -20.29
CA GLY A 154 -14.81 -21.82 -20.94
C GLY A 154 -14.94 -22.02 -22.45
N GLY A 155 -13.84 -22.43 -23.07
CA GLY A 155 -13.75 -22.69 -24.51
C GLY A 155 -12.35 -23.20 -24.89
N GLY A 156 -12.22 -23.75 -26.10
CA GLY A 156 -11.00 -24.41 -26.54
C GLY A 156 -9.77 -23.51 -26.66
N ILE A 157 -9.97 -22.20 -26.84
CA ILE A 157 -8.95 -21.15 -26.86
C ILE A 157 -8.79 -20.57 -25.46
N GLY A 158 -9.88 -20.00 -24.90
CA GLY A 158 -9.87 -19.20 -23.68
C GLY A 158 -9.48 -19.99 -22.43
N TYR A 159 -9.76 -21.29 -22.38
CA TYR A 159 -9.37 -22.18 -21.27
C TYR A 159 -8.13 -23.04 -21.56
N ASN A 160 -7.43 -22.75 -22.65
CA ASN A 160 -6.14 -23.34 -22.96
C ASN A 160 -5.02 -22.31 -22.91
N LEU A 161 -4.98 -21.40 -23.88
CA LEU A 161 -3.83 -20.54 -24.13
C LEU A 161 -3.45 -19.65 -22.93
N PRO A 162 -4.39 -19.13 -22.13
CA PRO A 162 -4.03 -18.38 -20.91
C PRO A 162 -3.55 -19.26 -19.75
N TYR A 163 -3.97 -20.53 -19.69
CA TYR A 163 -3.87 -21.38 -18.48
C TYR A 163 -2.87 -22.52 -18.59
N SER A 164 -2.45 -22.89 -19.80
CA SER A 164 -1.65 -24.09 -20.04
C SER A 164 -0.42 -23.79 -20.88
N LYS A 165 0.70 -24.42 -20.51
CA LYS A 165 1.98 -24.21 -21.19
C LYS A 165 2.10 -24.97 -22.51
N ASP A 166 1.70 -26.24 -22.53
CA ASP A 166 1.93 -27.15 -23.65
C ASP A 166 0.75 -28.12 -23.82
N VAL A 167 -0.44 -27.55 -23.99
CA VAL A 167 -1.62 -28.31 -24.41
C VAL A 167 -1.95 -27.91 -25.85
N PRO A 168 -1.83 -28.84 -26.81
CA PRO A 168 -2.11 -28.55 -28.21
C PRO A 168 -3.50 -27.95 -28.40
N LEU A 169 -3.58 -26.85 -29.15
CA LEU A 169 -4.84 -26.14 -29.38
C LEU A 169 -5.90 -27.05 -30.01
N SER A 170 -5.51 -27.91 -30.95
CA SER A 170 -6.39 -28.92 -31.57
C SER A 170 -6.99 -29.91 -30.57
N ARG A 171 -6.23 -30.30 -29.54
CA ARG A 171 -6.72 -31.17 -28.47
C ARG A 171 -7.78 -30.47 -27.64
N SER A 172 -7.52 -29.22 -27.25
CA SER A 172 -8.46 -28.41 -26.47
C SER A 172 -9.75 -28.12 -27.26
N LEU A 173 -9.63 -27.65 -28.50
CA LEU A 173 -10.78 -27.40 -29.39
C LEU A 173 -11.66 -28.65 -29.55
N ARG A 174 -11.06 -29.82 -29.76
CA ARG A 174 -11.81 -31.09 -29.86
C ARG A 174 -12.53 -31.47 -28.56
N ALA A 175 -11.89 -31.23 -27.41
CA ALA A 175 -12.51 -31.53 -26.12
C ALA A 175 -13.75 -30.64 -25.89
N TRP A 176 -13.64 -29.36 -26.24
CA TRP A 176 -14.74 -28.40 -26.14
C TRP A 176 -15.84 -28.61 -27.19
N GLN A 177 -15.50 -29.01 -28.41
CA GLN A 177 -16.49 -29.41 -29.43
C GLN A 177 -17.46 -30.47 -28.88
N ARG A 178 -16.95 -31.46 -28.13
CA ARG A 178 -17.77 -32.52 -27.54
C ARG A 178 -18.70 -32.00 -26.44
N VAL A 179 -18.22 -31.05 -25.63
CA VAL A 179 -19.05 -30.36 -24.64
C VAL A 179 -20.19 -29.61 -25.34
N ASP A 180 -19.86 -28.84 -26.37
CA ASP A 180 -20.83 -28.03 -27.10
C ASP A 180 -21.85 -28.92 -27.87
N ALA A 181 -21.44 -30.08 -28.39
CA ALA A 181 -22.33 -31.06 -29.02
C ALA A 181 -23.36 -31.65 -28.03
N VAL A 182 -22.96 -31.89 -26.78
CA VAL A 182 -23.89 -32.31 -25.73
C VAL A 182 -24.85 -31.18 -25.37
N CYS A 183 -24.37 -29.93 -25.28
CA CYS A 183 -25.24 -28.76 -25.10
C CYS A 183 -26.28 -28.64 -26.22
N GLY A 184 -25.88 -28.81 -27.49
CA GLY A 184 -26.81 -28.77 -28.62
C GLY A 184 -27.82 -29.92 -28.61
N THR A 185 -27.42 -31.08 -28.08
CA THR A 185 -28.33 -32.22 -27.89
C THR A 185 -29.37 -31.93 -26.80
N LEU A 186 -28.93 -31.43 -25.64
CA LEU A 186 -29.82 -31.00 -24.56
C LEU A 186 -30.81 -29.92 -25.04
N ALA A 187 -30.36 -28.97 -25.86
CA ALA A 187 -31.21 -27.92 -26.38
C ALA A 187 -32.35 -28.47 -27.26
N ARG A 188 -32.10 -29.50 -28.07
CA ARG A 188 -33.16 -30.21 -28.84
C ARG A 188 -34.18 -30.90 -27.93
N SER A 189 -33.76 -31.29 -26.73
CA SER A 189 -34.63 -31.85 -25.69
C SER A 189 -35.28 -30.79 -24.79
N GLY A 190 -35.12 -29.50 -25.09
CA GLY A 190 -35.73 -28.39 -24.34
C GLY A 190 -34.92 -27.94 -23.11
N VAL A 191 -33.72 -28.48 -22.89
CA VAL A 191 -32.81 -28.06 -21.81
C VAL A 191 -31.72 -27.17 -22.40
N VAL A 192 -31.77 -25.87 -22.10
CA VAL A 192 -30.75 -24.92 -22.56
C VAL A 192 -29.66 -24.79 -21.50
N VAL A 193 -28.41 -25.03 -21.90
CA VAL A 193 -27.22 -24.79 -21.09
C VAL A 193 -26.62 -23.45 -21.49
N ASP A 194 -26.36 -22.59 -20.51
CA ASP A 194 -25.59 -21.37 -20.71
C ASP A 194 -24.10 -21.72 -20.87
N ARG A 195 -23.55 -21.42 -22.04
CA ARG A 195 -22.13 -21.57 -22.32
C ARG A 195 -21.46 -20.21 -22.26
N GLU A 196 -20.78 -19.93 -21.14
CA GLU A 196 -20.01 -18.70 -21.00
C GLU A 196 -18.64 -18.84 -21.66
N LEU A 197 -18.29 -17.96 -22.59
CA LEU A 197 -17.00 -17.92 -23.28
C LEU A 197 -16.08 -16.94 -22.56
N PHE A 198 -14.83 -17.35 -22.33
CA PHE A 198 -13.89 -16.63 -21.48
C PHE A 198 -13.03 -15.63 -22.26
N GLY A 199 -13.57 -14.43 -22.52
CA GLY A 199 -12.84 -13.37 -23.22
C GLY A 199 -11.79 -12.64 -22.37
N THR A 200 -11.73 -12.89 -21.06
CA THR A 200 -10.70 -12.32 -20.19
C THR A 200 -9.29 -12.75 -20.60
N LEU A 201 -9.15 -13.96 -21.15
CA LEU A 201 -7.88 -14.53 -21.60
C LEU A 201 -6.78 -14.41 -20.52
N THR A 202 -5.67 -13.72 -20.82
CA THR A 202 -4.55 -13.54 -19.87
C THR A 202 -4.81 -12.42 -18.86
N ALA A 203 -5.84 -11.61 -19.04
CA ALA A 203 -6.16 -10.41 -18.25
C ALA A 203 -5.08 -9.30 -18.24
N VAL A 204 -3.97 -9.47 -18.97
CA VAL A 204 -2.87 -8.51 -19.03
C VAL A 204 -2.95 -7.73 -20.34
N LEU A 205 -3.57 -6.56 -20.29
CA LEU A 205 -3.67 -5.61 -21.41
C LEU A 205 -4.20 -6.24 -22.72
N VAL A 206 -5.19 -7.11 -22.64
CA VAL A 206 -5.80 -7.73 -23.82
C VAL A 206 -6.62 -6.68 -24.61
N PRO A 207 -6.30 -6.39 -25.88
CA PRO A 207 -7.11 -5.48 -26.69
C PRO A 207 -8.54 -6.01 -26.87
N PRO A 208 -9.58 -5.14 -26.88
CA PRO A 208 -10.97 -5.59 -26.99
C PRO A 208 -11.25 -6.45 -28.22
N SER A 209 -10.64 -6.10 -29.36
CA SER A 209 -10.80 -6.87 -30.59
C SER A 209 -10.19 -8.27 -30.52
N VAL A 210 -9.09 -8.47 -29.78
CA VAL A 210 -8.54 -9.81 -29.52
C VAL A 210 -9.49 -10.62 -28.63
N SER A 211 -9.93 -10.03 -27.51
CA SER A 211 -10.89 -10.67 -26.59
C SER A 211 -12.14 -11.15 -27.34
N LEU A 212 -12.80 -10.24 -28.06
CA LEU A 212 -14.05 -10.54 -28.76
C LEU A 212 -13.85 -11.50 -29.93
N ALA A 213 -12.73 -11.40 -30.66
CA ALA A 213 -12.43 -12.34 -31.74
C ALA A 213 -12.29 -13.78 -31.23
N MET A 214 -11.59 -14.01 -30.11
CA MET A 214 -11.46 -15.36 -29.54
C MET A 214 -12.81 -15.93 -29.12
N THR A 215 -13.60 -15.16 -28.37
CA THR A 215 -14.92 -15.61 -27.94
C THR A 215 -15.89 -15.78 -29.11
N LEU A 216 -15.76 -14.98 -30.18
CA LEU A 216 -16.64 -15.11 -31.33
C LEU A 216 -16.32 -16.37 -32.15
N LEU A 217 -15.04 -16.71 -32.31
CA LEU A 217 -14.63 -17.95 -32.96
C LEU A 217 -15.05 -19.19 -32.16
N GLU A 218 -14.91 -19.14 -30.84
CA GLU A 218 -15.44 -20.19 -29.96
C GLU A 218 -16.97 -20.27 -30.03
N GLY A 219 -17.66 -19.12 -30.06
CA GLY A 219 -19.10 -19.05 -30.19
C GLY A 219 -19.58 -19.63 -31.50
N ALA A 220 -18.92 -19.31 -32.62
CA ALA A 220 -19.26 -19.86 -33.94
C ALA A 220 -19.09 -21.39 -33.96
N ALA A 221 -18.04 -21.90 -33.33
CA ALA A 221 -17.84 -23.34 -33.17
C ALA A 221 -18.94 -23.97 -32.29
N ALA A 222 -19.28 -23.35 -31.16
CA ALA A 222 -20.31 -23.85 -30.25
C ALA A 222 -21.71 -23.87 -30.91
N VAL A 223 -22.05 -22.81 -31.66
CA VAL A 223 -23.32 -22.73 -32.40
C VAL A 223 -23.39 -23.78 -33.51
N ALA A 224 -22.27 -24.06 -34.19
CA ALA A 224 -22.21 -25.14 -35.18
C ALA A 224 -22.53 -26.52 -34.58
N GLU A 225 -22.20 -26.73 -33.30
CA GLU A 225 -22.56 -27.93 -32.53
C GLU A 225 -23.98 -27.89 -31.91
N GLY A 226 -24.71 -26.78 -32.12
CA GLY A 226 -26.12 -26.62 -31.75
C GLY A 226 -26.36 -25.88 -30.43
N VAL A 227 -25.35 -25.24 -29.83
CA VAL A 227 -25.54 -24.40 -28.64
C VAL A 227 -26.52 -23.26 -28.92
N ARG A 228 -27.45 -23.01 -27.98
CA ARG A 228 -28.53 -22.00 -28.14
C ARG A 228 -28.44 -20.80 -27.20
N CYS A 229 -27.56 -20.84 -26.21
CA CYS A 229 -27.35 -19.76 -25.25
C CYS A 229 -25.84 -19.57 -25.02
N LEU A 230 -25.36 -18.36 -25.29
CA LEU A 230 -23.96 -17.99 -25.11
C LEU A 230 -23.84 -16.73 -24.25
N SER A 231 -23.08 -16.83 -23.18
CA SER A 231 -22.61 -15.68 -22.43
C SER A 231 -21.23 -15.28 -22.96
N ILE A 232 -21.07 -14.10 -23.55
CA ILE A 232 -19.78 -13.66 -24.12
C ILE A 232 -19.12 -12.70 -23.15
N SER A 233 -18.03 -13.14 -22.53
CA SER A 233 -17.32 -12.34 -21.53
C SER A 233 -16.33 -11.37 -22.14
N TYR A 234 -16.25 -10.19 -21.55
CA TYR A 234 -15.25 -9.18 -21.84
C TYR A 234 -14.61 -8.68 -20.53
N PRO A 235 -13.27 -8.61 -20.43
CA PRO A 235 -12.60 -8.06 -19.26
C PRO A 235 -12.63 -6.54 -19.27
N GLN A 236 -13.00 -5.93 -18.15
CA GLN A 236 -12.86 -4.48 -17.96
C GLN A 236 -11.42 -4.04 -18.22
N SER A 237 -11.21 -3.14 -19.19
CA SER A 237 -9.90 -2.57 -19.49
C SER A 237 -9.56 -1.40 -18.56
N GLY A 238 -10.58 -0.69 -18.09
CA GLY A 238 -10.48 0.47 -17.21
C GLY A 238 -10.71 1.83 -17.86
N GLU A 239 -11.03 1.88 -19.15
CA GLU A 239 -11.52 3.09 -19.82
C GLU A 239 -12.98 2.86 -20.24
N ILE A 240 -13.88 3.68 -19.69
CA ILE A 240 -15.33 3.41 -19.72
C ILE A 240 -15.93 3.43 -21.13
N HIS A 241 -15.45 4.29 -22.04
CA HIS A 241 -16.01 4.38 -23.39
C HIS A 241 -15.62 3.14 -24.20
N GLN A 242 -14.36 2.70 -24.09
CA GLN A 242 -13.88 1.48 -24.72
C GLN A 242 -14.58 0.24 -24.17
N ASP A 243 -14.76 0.15 -22.85
CA ASP A 243 -15.42 -0.99 -22.23
C ASP A 243 -16.91 -1.07 -22.62
N ILE A 244 -17.62 0.06 -22.61
CA ILE A 244 -19.01 0.14 -23.11
C ILE A 244 -19.08 -0.24 -24.60
N ALA A 245 -18.17 0.30 -25.42
CA ALA A 245 -18.12 0.00 -26.85
C ALA A 245 -17.89 -1.49 -27.11
N ALA A 246 -16.99 -2.14 -26.36
CA ALA A 246 -16.75 -3.58 -26.47
C ALA A 246 -17.98 -4.41 -26.09
N LEU A 247 -18.66 -4.07 -24.98
CA LEU A 247 -19.88 -4.74 -24.55
C LEU A 247 -21.01 -4.60 -25.58
N ARG A 248 -21.19 -3.41 -26.17
CA ARG A 248 -22.19 -3.16 -27.21
C ARG A 248 -21.83 -3.88 -28.52
N ALA A 249 -20.54 -3.89 -28.89
CA ALA A 249 -20.05 -4.61 -30.06
C ALA A 249 -20.37 -6.11 -29.98
N THR A 250 -20.32 -6.74 -28.80
CA THR A 250 -20.68 -8.15 -28.60
C THR A 250 -22.02 -8.52 -29.26
N ARG A 251 -23.06 -7.70 -29.08
CA ARG A 251 -24.38 -7.97 -29.66
C ARG A 251 -24.43 -7.78 -31.16
N THR A 252 -23.73 -6.78 -31.69
CA THR A 252 -23.68 -6.54 -33.14
C THR A 252 -22.90 -7.64 -33.84
N LEU A 253 -21.74 -8.01 -33.28
CA LEU A 253 -20.89 -9.09 -33.77
C LEU A 253 -21.59 -10.45 -33.68
N ALA A 254 -22.25 -10.74 -32.55
CA ALA A 254 -23.04 -11.95 -32.41
C ALA A 254 -24.15 -12.05 -33.46
N ARG A 255 -24.92 -10.98 -33.66
CA ARG A 255 -25.93 -10.93 -34.73
C ARG A 255 -25.34 -11.16 -36.12
N ARG A 256 -24.13 -10.65 -36.37
CA ARG A 256 -23.45 -10.78 -37.67
C ARG A 256 -22.91 -12.19 -37.92
N TYR A 257 -22.36 -12.86 -36.91
CA TYR A 257 -21.55 -14.07 -37.11
C TYR A 257 -22.11 -15.34 -36.45
N LEU A 258 -23.00 -15.23 -35.46
CA LEU A 258 -23.57 -16.38 -34.73
C LEU A 258 -25.02 -16.69 -35.13
N GLY A 259 -25.69 -15.74 -35.78
CA GLY A 259 -27.06 -15.90 -36.26
C GLY A 259 -28.14 -15.53 -35.22
N PRO A 260 -29.40 -15.39 -35.65
CA PRO A 260 -30.49 -14.87 -34.82
C PRO A 260 -31.11 -15.91 -33.86
N ASP A 261 -30.81 -17.18 -34.06
CA ASP A 261 -31.44 -18.31 -33.34
C ASP A 261 -30.80 -18.62 -31.97
N VAL A 262 -29.75 -17.86 -31.61
CA VAL A 262 -28.93 -18.05 -30.42
C VAL A 262 -29.11 -16.84 -29.50
N GLU A 263 -29.42 -17.10 -28.24
CA GLU A 263 -29.47 -16.08 -27.21
C GLU A 263 -28.04 -15.72 -26.80
N VAL A 264 -27.67 -14.44 -26.93
CA VAL A 264 -26.32 -13.97 -26.60
C VAL A 264 -26.37 -12.88 -25.56
N TYR A 265 -25.66 -13.12 -24.46
CA TYR A 265 -25.61 -12.27 -23.28
C TYR A 265 -24.20 -11.73 -23.07
N PRO A 266 -23.96 -10.40 -23.20
CA PRO A 266 -22.66 -9.83 -22.87
C PRO A 266 -22.42 -9.93 -21.36
N VAL A 267 -21.22 -10.35 -20.97
CA VAL A 267 -20.79 -10.46 -19.57
C VAL A 267 -19.58 -9.56 -19.35
N LEU A 268 -19.63 -8.72 -18.33
CA LEU A 268 -18.44 -7.96 -17.92
C LEU A 268 -17.72 -8.71 -16.80
N HIS A 269 -16.44 -9.02 -16.99
CA HIS A 269 -15.57 -9.41 -15.89
C HIS A 269 -14.94 -8.13 -15.34
N GLU A 270 -15.19 -7.82 -14.07
CA GLU A 270 -14.52 -6.69 -13.41
C GLU A 270 -13.00 -6.84 -13.44
N PHE A 271 -12.29 -5.71 -13.34
CA PHE A 271 -10.86 -5.61 -13.66
C PHE A 271 -10.02 -6.79 -13.17
N MET A 272 -9.45 -7.54 -14.11
CA MET A 272 -8.75 -8.81 -13.87
C MET A 272 -7.21 -8.65 -13.82
N GLY A 273 -6.70 -7.43 -14.02
CA GLY A 273 -5.25 -7.15 -14.02
C GLY A 273 -4.68 -6.96 -12.62
N VAL A 274 -3.55 -6.25 -12.52
CA VAL A 274 -2.93 -5.92 -11.23
C VAL A 274 -3.86 -5.03 -10.40
N PHE A 275 -4.50 -5.63 -9.39
CA PHE A 275 -5.57 -4.98 -8.64
C PHE A 275 -5.02 -3.94 -7.64
N PRO A 276 -5.74 -2.82 -7.43
CA PRO A 276 -5.45 -1.84 -6.38
C PRO A 276 -5.35 -2.47 -4.99
N THR A 277 -4.52 -1.88 -4.12
CA THR A 277 -4.23 -2.42 -2.79
C THR A 277 -4.97 -1.72 -1.65
N THR A 278 -5.47 -0.50 -1.90
CA THR A 278 -6.31 0.26 -0.99
C THR A 278 -7.77 -0.17 -1.14
N PRO A 279 -8.49 -0.52 -0.05
CA PRO A 279 -9.88 -0.94 -0.12
C PRO A 279 -10.81 0.08 -0.80
N GLU A 280 -10.55 1.37 -0.65
CA GLU A 280 -11.36 2.45 -1.24
C GLU A 280 -11.20 2.52 -2.75
N PHE A 281 -9.96 2.47 -3.26
CA PHE A 281 -9.74 2.45 -4.72
C PHE A 281 -10.26 1.14 -5.31
N ALA A 282 -9.98 0.01 -4.66
CA ALA A 282 -10.49 -1.30 -5.05
C ALA A 282 -12.02 -1.30 -5.13
N GLY A 283 -12.70 -0.77 -4.10
CA GLY A 283 -14.14 -0.58 -4.08
C GLY A 283 -14.65 0.36 -5.17
N GLY A 284 -13.94 1.45 -5.45
CA GLY A 284 -14.26 2.35 -6.56
C GLY A 284 -14.13 1.71 -7.93
N LEU A 285 -13.14 0.82 -8.12
CA LEU A 285 -12.96 0.07 -9.37
C LEU A 285 -14.05 -0.99 -9.57
N ILE A 286 -14.48 -1.66 -8.50
CA ILE A 286 -15.63 -2.57 -8.48
C ILE A 286 -16.92 -1.81 -8.82
N LEU A 287 -17.15 -0.66 -8.18
CA LEU A 287 -18.32 0.19 -8.47
C LEU A 287 -18.35 0.65 -9.94
N LEU A 288 -17.19 1.06 -10.48
CA LEU A 288 -17.04 1.41 -11.89
C LEU A 288 -17.33 0.21 -12.80
N GLY A 289 -16.94 -1.00 -12.40
CA GLY A 289 -17.29 -2.24 -13.10
C GLY A 289 -18.80 -2.43 -13.22
N GLY A 290 -19.54 -2.38 -12.10
CA GLY A 290 -21.00 -2.45 -12.10
C GLY A 290 -21.66 -1.37 -12.97
N LEU A 291 -21.17 -0.12 -12.89
CA LEU A 291 -21.67 0.99 -13.72
C LEU A 291 -21.40 0.78 -15.22
N THR A 292 -20.19 0.32 -15.56
CA THR A 292 -19.80 0.02 -16.94
C THR A 292 -20.65 -1.11 -17.51
N ALA A 293 -20.91 -2.15 -16.72
CA ALA A 293 -21.79 -3.26 -17.11
C ALA A 293 -23.19 -2.76 -17.47
N ARG A 294 -23.78 -1.92 -16.62
CA ARG A 294 -25.11 -1.33 -16.87
C ARG A 294 -25.13 -0.47 -18.13
N LEU A 295 -24.21 0.49 -18.26
CA LEU A 295 -24.17 1.41 -19.41
C LEU A 295 -23.81 0.72 -20.73
N GLY A 296 -23.04 -0.37 -20.66
CA GLY A 296 -22.67 -1.22 -21.78
C GLY A 296 -23.75 -2.22 -22.19
N GLY A 297 -24.82 -2.37 -21.41
CA GLY A 297 -25.88 -3.35 -21.67
C GLY A 297 -25.43 -4.80 -21.45
N ALA A 298 -24.51 -5.01 -20.50
CA ALA A 298 -24.15 -6.34 -20.04
C ALA A 298 -25.32 -6.98 -19.28
N THR A 299 -25.53 -8.26 -19.50
CA THR A 299 -26.58 -9.04 -18.83
C THR A 299 -26.05 -9.64 -17.52
N LYS A 300 -24.73 -9.76 -17.36
CA LYS A 300 -24.08 -10.30 -16.17
C LYS A 300 -22.77 -9.58 -15.86
N VAL A 301 -22.45 -9.42 -14.58
CA VAL A 301 -21.17 -8.90 -14.09
C VAL A 301 -20.55 -9.88 -13.11
N ILE A 302 -19.28 -10.23 -13.36
CA ILE A 302 -18.48 -11.09 -12.48
C ILE A 302 -17.69 -10.20 -11.53
N THR A 303 -17.96 -10.32 -10.24
CA THR A 303 -17.45 -9.38 -9.25
C THR A 303 -16.06 -9.74 -8.74
N LYS A 304 -15.33 -8.69 -8.39
CA LYS A 304 -14.08 -8.72 -7.65
C LYS A 304 -14.31 -8.39 -6.19
N THR A 305 -13.25 -8.42 -5.41
CA THR A 305 -13.29 -8.11 -3.99
C THR A 305 -12.21 -7.09 -3.63
N VAL A 306 -12.38 -6.39 -2.52
CA VAL A 306 -11.35 -5.49 -1.99
C VAL A 306 -10.08 -6.22 -1.53
N GLN A 307 -10.15 -7.55 -1.37
CA GLN A 307 -9.03 -8.42 -1.02
C GLN A 307 -8.33 -9.04 -2.24
N GLU A 308 -8.71 -8.67 -3.47
CA GLU A 308 -8.17 -9.30 -4.69
C GLU A 308 -6.62 -9.24 -4.77
N ALA A 309 -6.00 -8.17 -4.27
CA ALA A 309 -4.54 -8.04 -4.23
C ALA A 309 -3.86 -8.87 -3.11
N GLN A 310 -4.64 -9.41 -2.17
CA GLN A 310 -4.17 -10.05 -0.94
C GLN A 310 -4.26 -11.59 -0.98
N GLY A 311 -5.16 -12.15 -1.79
CA GLY A 311 -5.31 -13.60 -1.94
C GLY A 311 -6.76 -14.04 -2.22
N ILE A 312 -7.07 -15.29 -1.88
CA ILE A 312 -8.45 -15.82 -1.97
C ILE A 312 -9.31 -15.05 -0.96
N PRO A 313 -10.38 -14.36 -1.39
CA PRO A 313 -11.19 -13.55 -0.50
C PRO A 313 -12.00 -14.41 0.48
N ASP A 314 -12.17 -13.90 1.69
CA ASP A 314 -13.15 -14.44 2.63
C ASP A 314 -14.59 -14.15 2.16
N ALA A 315 -15.57 -14.75 2.85
CA ALA A 315 -16.96 -14.59 2.51
C ALA A 315 -17.47 -13.15 2.69
N ALA A 316 -16.95 -12.41 3.67
CA ALA A 316 -17.35 -11.03 3.93
C ALA A 316 -16.86 -10.08 2.83
N ALA A 317 -15.62 -10.24 2.36
CA ALA A 317 -15.05 -9.48 1.26
C ALA A 317 -15.76 -9.78 -0.07
N ASN A 318 -16.10 -11.05 -0.33
CA ASN A 318 -16.95 -11.44 -1.46
C ASN A 318 -18.34 -10.77 -1.39
N ALA A 319 -19.00 -10.86 -0.23
CA ALA A 319 -20.30 -10.25 -0.02
C ALA A 319 -20.27 -8.73 -0.20
N SER A 320 -19.17 -8.08 0.25
CA SER A 320 -18.96 -6.65 0.05
C SER A 320 -18.78 -6.31 -1.43
N GLY A 321 -17.90 -7.02 -2.14
CA GLY A 321 -17.69 -6.82 -3.58
C GLY A 321 -18.99 -6.97 -4.39
N LEU A 322 -19.78 -7.99 -4.05
CA LEU A 322 -21.08 -8.22 -4.65
C LEU A 322 -22.03 -7.04 -4.49
N ARG A 323 -22.19 -6.54 -3.27
CA ARG A 323 -23.05 -5.38 -2.99
C ARG A 323 -22.55 -4.12 -3.70
N THR A 324 -21.24 -3.91 -3.77
CA THR A 324 -20.64 -2.76 -4.45
C THR A 324 -20.89 -2.81 -5.97
N ALA A 325 -20.70 -3.97 -6.59
CA ALA A 325 -21.01 -4.17 -8.00
C ALA A 325 -22.51 -3.98 -8.30
N ALA A 326 -23.38 -4.52 -7.43
CA ALA A 326 -24.83 -4.35 -7.55
C ALA A 326 -25.25 -2.88 -7.43
N LEU A 327 -24.62 -2.12 -6.52
CA LEU A 327 -24.82 -0.68 -6.40
C LEU A 327 -24.39 0.05 -7.69
N GLY A 328 -23.24 -0.30 -8.25
CA GLY A 328 -22.75 0.24 -9.52
C GLY A 328 -23.72 -0.04 -10.68
N ALA A 329 -24.30 -1.23 -10.69
CA ALA A 329 -25.25 -1.69 -11.71
C ALA A 329 -26.71 -1.23 -11.46
N SER A 330 -26.96 -0.46 -10.39
CA SER A 330 -28.30 -0.01 -10.02
C SER A 330 -28.75 1.24 -10.78
N GLU A 331 -30.06 1.46 -10.79
CA GLU A 331 -30.69 2.67 -11.35
C GLU A 331 -30.30 3.97 -10.62
N LEU A 332 -29.75 3.86 -9.40
CA LEU A 332 -29.32 5.03 -8.62
C LEU A 332 -28.25 5.86 -9.35
N LEU A 333 -27.48 5.23 -10.25
CA LEU A 333 -26.44 5.89 -11.04
C LEU A 333 -26.89 6.25 -12.46
N ASP A 334 -28.18 6.17 -12.79
CA ASP A 334 -28.71 6.50 -14.12
C ASP A 334 -28.53 7.97 -14.51
N PHE A 335 -28.17 8.83 -13.56
CA PHE A 335 -27.80 10.22 -13.85
C PHE A 335 -26.42 10.34 -14.50
N VAL A 336 -25.57 9.30 -14.43
CA VAL A 336 -24.25 9.31 -15.07
C VAL A 336 -24.44 9.15 -16.59
N ARG A 337 -23.83 10.07 -17.34
CA ARG A 337 -23.83 10.07 -18.82
C ARG A 337 -22.39 9.93 -19.34
N VAL A 338 -22.23 9.25 -20.47
CA VAL A 338 -20.97 9.11 -21.20
C VAL A 338 -21.09 9.78 -22.57
N ASP A 339 -19.96 10.04 -23.22
CA ASP A 339 -19.93 10.56 -24.58
C ASP A 339 -20.30 9.45 -25.58
N GLU A 340 -21.57 9.47 -26.02
CA GLU A 340 -22.13 8.46 -26.93
C GLU A 340 -21.50 8.48 -28.32
N ASP A 341 -21.02 9.64 -28.81
CA ASP A 341 -20.33 9.72 -30.10
C ASP A 341 -18.97 9.01 -30.02
N ARG A 342 -18.25 9.20 -28.91
CA ARG A 342 -16.98 8.49 -28.66
C ARG A 342 -17.19 6.98 -28.49
N VAL A 343 -18.25 6.55 -27.81
CA VAL A 343 -18.61 5.12 -27.71
C VAL A 343 -18.91 4.54 -29.10
N ALA A 344 -19.70 5.24 -29.92
CA ALA A 344 -20.04 4.79 -31.26
C ALA A 344 -18.82 4.69 -32.18
N GLU A 345 -17.91 5.67 -32.13
CA GLU A 345 -16.65 5.61 -32.88
C GLU A 345 -15.78 4.42 -32.43
N GLU A 346 -15.58 4.26 -31.12
CA GLU A 346 -14.77 3.18 -30.58
C GLU A 346 -15.38 1.81 -30.91
N GLN A 347 -16.72 1.67 -30.83
CA GLN A 347 -17.44 0.46 -31.22
C GLN A 347 -17.22 0.14 -32.70
N HIS A 348 -17.35 1.12 -33.60
CA HIS A 348 -17.09 0.92 -35.03
C HIS A 348 -15.71 0.33 -35.30
N TRP A 349 -14.67 0.86 -34.64
CA TRP A 349 -13.32 0.39 -34.83
C TRP A 349 -13.07 -0.98 -34.20
N ILE A 350 -13.63 -1.26 -33.02
CA ILE A 350 -13.58 -2.60 -32.41
C ILE A 350 -14.22 -3.62 -33.34
N GLU A 351 -15.42 -3.34 -33.87
CA GLU A 351 -16.13 -4.24 -34.78
C GLU A 351 -15.33 -4.50 -36.06
N ARG A 352 -14.70 -3.45 -36.61
CA ARG A 352 -13.83 -3.58 -37.79
C ARG A 352 -12.60 -4.44 -37.50
N GLU A 353 -11.92 -4.20 -36.39
CA GLU A 353 -10.75 -4.98 -36.00
C GLU A 353 -11.11 -6.44 -35.77
N VAL A 354 -12.24 -6.72 -35.10
CA VAL A 354 -12.74 -8.10 -34.94
C VAL A 354 -13.00 -8.73 -36.29
N ALA A 355 -13.68 -8.04 -37.23
CA ALA A 355 -13.95 -8.56 -38.56
C ALA A 355 -12.65 -8.96 -39.30
N GLU A 356 -11.62 -8.11 -39.25
CA GLU A 356 -10.32 -8.40 -39.87
C GLU A 356 -9.60 -9.61 -39.24
N LEU A 357 -9.87 -9.92 -37.96
CA LEU A 357 -9.36 -11.11 -37.28
C LEU A 357 -10.17 -12.38 -37.59
N VAL A 358 -11.50 -12.30 -37.55
CA VAL A 358 -12.37 -13.50 -37.58
C VAL A 358 -12.77 -13.92 -38.98
N GLU A 359 -13.00 -13.00 -39.91
CA GLU A 359 -13.51 -13.35 -41.25
C GLU A 359 -12.56 -14.27 -42.04
N PRO A 360 -11.23 -14.06 -42.04
CA PRO A 360 -10.31 -14.99 -42.70
C PRO A 360 -10.32 -16.40 -42.09
N VAL A 361 -10.66 -16.51 -40.80
CA VAL A 361 -10.68 -17.77 -40.06
C VAL A 361 -12.01 -18.49 -40.25
N LEU A 362 -13.13 -17.76 -40.21
CA LEU A 362 -14.47 -18.28 -40.48
C LEU A 362 -14.64 -18.71 -41.95
N ALA A 363 -13.87 -18.14 -42.87
CA ALA A 363 -13.84 -18.55 -44.28
C ALA A 363 -13.07 -19.85 -44.55
N ALA A 364 -12.42 -20.46 -43.54
CA ALA A 364 -11.75 -21.74 -43.71
C ALA A 364 -12.75 -22.89 -43.87
N ASP A 365 -12.44 -23.86 -44.74
CA ASP A 365 -13.29 -25.05 -44.96
C ASP A 365 -13.58 -25.82 -43.66
N VAL A 366 -12.61 -25.84 -42.75
CA VAL A 366 -12.72 -26.43 -41.41
C VAL A 366 -12.30 -25.39 -40.38
N LEU A 367 -13.26 -24.90 -39.59
CA LEU A 367 -13.05 -23.80 -38.63
C LEU A 367 -11.89 -24.06 -37.67
N PHE A 368 -11.81 -25.25 -37.06
CA PHE A 368 -10.76 -25.56 -36.09
C PHE A 368 -9.35 -25.60 -36.71
N GLU A 369 -9.22 -26.08 -37.94
CA GLU A 369 -7.94 -26.03 -38.66
C GLU A 369 -7.58 -24.59 -39.04
N GLY A 370 -8.59 -23.78 -39.39
CA GLY A 370 -8.45 -22.35 -39.60
C GLY A 370 -7.91 -21.63 -38.37
N ILE A 371 -8.50 -21.88 -37.19
CA ILE A 371 -8.06 -21.32 -35.91
C ILE A 371 -6.62 -21.74 -35.60
N GLU A 372 -6.30 -23.03 -35.71
CA GLU A 372 -4.95 -23.54 -35.42
C GLU A 372 -3.89 -22.93 -36.34
N ARG A 373 -4.17 -22.89 -37.64
CA ARG A 373 -3.28 -22.26 -38.63
C ARG A 373 -3.10 -20.78 -38.34
N ALA A 374 -4.17 -20.06 -37.99
CA ALA A 374 -4.08 -18.64 -37.70
C ALA A 374 -3.20 -18.35 -36.47
N PHE A 375 -3.29 -19.13 -35.39
CA PHE A 375 -2.37 -19.02 -34.25
C PHE A 375 -0.92 -19.37 -34.62
N ARG A 376 -0.74 -20.47 -35.36
CA ARG A 376 0.60 -20.90 -35.83
C ARG A 376 1.28 -19.82 -36.66
N ASP A 377 0.53 -19.13 -37.52
CA ASP A 377 1.02 -18.08 -38.41
C ASP A 377 1.10 -16.69 -37.74
N GLY A 378 0.59 -16.55 -36.51
CA GLY A 378 0.50 -15.27 -35.78
C GLY A 378 -0.60 -14.33 -36.26
N ARG A 379 -1.55 -14.84 -37.06
CA ARG A 379 -2.74 -14.10 -37.53
C ARG A 379 -3.85 -14.03 -36.49
N LEU A 380 -3.82 -14.93 -35.51
CA LEU A 380 -4.45 -14.77 -34.19
C LEU A 380 -3.34 -14.88 -33.16
N ASP A 381 -3.41 -14.07 -32.11
CA ASP A 381 -2.43 -14.10 -31.03
C ASP A 381 -3.03 -13.54 -29.73
N ILE A 382 -2.44 -13.90 -28.60
CA ILE A 382 -2.86 -13.44 -27.26
C ILE A 382 -1.61 -12.90 -26.54
N PRO A 383 -1.62 -11.65 -26.06
CA PRO A 383 -0.48 -11.08 -25.37
C PRO A 383 -0.27 -11.78 -24.01
N PHE A 384 0.99 -12.01 -23.65
CA PHE A 384 1.41 -12.63 -22.38
C PHE A 384 0.83 -14.04 -22.12
N SER A 385 0.57 -14.81 -23.17
CA SER A 385 0.09 -16.18 -23.02
C SER A 385 1.18 -17.08 -22.44
N ALA A 386 0.80 -17.96 -21.52
CA ALA A 386 1.70 -18.97 -20.97
C ALA A 386 1.95 -20.14 -21.95
N SER A 387 1.14 -20.24 -22.99
CA SER A 387 1.16 -21.34 -23.95
C SER A 387 2.20 -21.14 -25.03
N ILE A 388 2.96 -22.19 -25.34
CA ILE A 388 3.88 -22.21 -26.48
C ILE A 388 3.15 -22.21 -27.83
N HIS A 389 1.82 -22.35 -27.82
CA HIS A 389 0.98 -22.33 -29.01
C HIS A 389 0.42 -20.94 -29.34
N ALA A 390 0.70 -19.94 -28.50
CA ALA A 390 0.53 -18.53 -28.84
C ALA A 390 1.92 -17.90 -29.03
N ARG A 391 2.03 -16.93 -29.94
CA ARG A 391 3.33 -16.29 -30.22
C ARG A 391 3.65 -15.18 -29.22
N SER A 392 2.60 -14.54 -28.68
CA SER A 392 2.70 -13.36 -27.83
C SER A 392 3.59 -12.26 -28.44
N GLU A 393 3.46 -12.05 -29.75
CA GLU A 393 4.11 -10.98 -30.52
C GLU A 393 3.32 -9.65 -30.43
N ILE A 394 2.06 -9.70 -30.01
CA ILE A 394 1.28 -8.49 -29.70
C ILE A 394 1.95 -7.76 -28.54
N VAL A 395 2.28 -6.48 -28.75
CA VAL A 395 2.73 -5.57 -27.68
C VAL A 395 1.61 -4.56 -27.42
N PRO A 396 0.75 -4.81 -26.42
CA PRO A 396 -0.32 -3.89 -26.10
C PRO A 396 0.23 -2.65 -25.38
N ARG A 397 -0.46 -1.52 -25.55
CA ARG A 397 -0.16 -0.23 -24.91
C ARG A 397 -1.45 0.47 -24.55
N ARG A 398 -1.42 1.40 -23.59
CA ARG A 398 -2.55 2.31 -23.35
C ARG A 398 -2.34 3.63 -24.09
N ASP A 399 -3.41 4.18 -24.66
CA ASP A 399 -3.41 5.55 -25.15
C ASP A 399 -3.50 6.58 -24.02
N ALA A 400 -3.46 7.87 -24.36
CA ALA A 400 -3.52 8.96 -23.38
C ALA A 400 -4.83 8.98 -22.56
N HIS A 401 -5.90 8.33 -23.02
CA HIS A 401 -7.15 8.20 -22.28
C HIS A 401 -7.18 6.95 -21.39
N GLY A 402 -6.21 6.06 -21.54
CA GLY A 402 -6.10 4.79 -20.83
C GLY A 402 -6.70 3.60 -21.58
N SER A 403 -7.20 3.79 -22.81
CA SER A 403 -7.77 2.72 -23.63
C SER A 403 -6.66 1.82 -24.16
N ILE A 404 -6.89 0.51 -24.25
CA ILE A 404 -5.90 -0.45 -24.76
C ILE A 404 -5.83 -0.39 -26.29
N ARG A 405 -4.60 -0.34 -26.81
CA ARG A 405 -4.20 -0.20 -28.21
C ARG A 405 -3.08 -1.17 -28.58
N TYR A 406 -2.80 -1.25 -29.88
CA TYR A 406 -1.69 -2.04 -30.40
C TYR A 406 -0.43 -1.18 -30.54
N GLY A 407 0.50 -1.27 -29.59
CA GLY A 407 1.85 -0.72 -29.73
C GLY A 407 2.67 -1.48 -30.78
N SER A 408 2.43 -2.79 -30.87
CA SER A 408 2.75 -3.63 -32.02
C SER A 408 1.65 -4.69 -32.16
N SER A 409 1.19 -4.91 -33.38
CA SER A 409 0.20 -5.93 -33.69
C SER A 409 0.82 -7.28 -34.05
N GLY A 410 2.15 -7.45 -33.99
CA GLY A 410 2.81 -8.64 -34.52
C GLY A 410 2.38 -8.94 -35.96
N ASN A 411 1.95 -10.18 -36.20
CA ASN A 411 1.44 -10.65 -37.50
C ASN A 411 -0.09 -10.59 -37.65
N LEU A 412 -0.81 -9.89 -36.76
CA LEU A 412 -2.25 -9.73 -36.92
C LEU A 412 -2.57 -9.07 -38.27
N PRO A 413 -3.60 -9.55 -38.99
CA PRO A 413 -3.89 -9.18 -40.39
C PRO A 413 -4.53 -7.80 -40.57
N PHE A 414 -4.18 -6.82 -39.74
CA PHE A 414 -4.82 -5.51 -39.75
C PHE A 414 -4.53 -4.70 -41.02
N SER A 415 -5.57 -4.07 -41.55
CA SER A 415 -5.51 -3.21 -42.71
C SER A 415 -4.78 -1.90 -42.40
N GLY A 416 -4.25 -1.25 -43.45
CA GLY A 416 -3.56 0.04 -43.32
C GLY A 416 -4.36 1.11 -42.56
N PRO A 417 -5.68 1.27 -42.77
CA PRO A 417 -6.50 2.17 -41.96
C PRO A 417 -6.49 1.86 -40.45
N VAL A 418 -6.63 0.59 -40.06
CA VAL A 418 -6.59 0.17 -38.65
C VAL A 418 -5.22 0.50 -38.05
N LEU A 419 -4.13 0.11 -38.70
CA LEU A 419 -2.77 0.39 -38.22
C LEU A 419 -2.49 1.89 -38.10
N ARG A 420 -2.95 2.71 -39.06
CA ARG A 420 -2.81 4.17 -39.00
C ARG A 420 -3.59 4.78 -37.84
N ARG A 421 -4.79 4.28 -37.53
CA ARG A 421 -5.55 4.72 -36.36
C ARG A 421 -4.82 4.37 -35.07
N GLN A 422 -4.37 3.12 -34.93
CA GLN A 422 -3.66 2.67 -33.73
C GLN A 422 -2.40 3.50 -33.48
N ALA A 423 -1.61 3.72 -34.54
CA ALA A 423 -0.46 4.62 -34.48
C ALA A 423 -0.88 6.05 -34.10
N ALA A 424 -2.00 6.55 -34.63
CA ALA A 424 -2.49 7.89 -34.34
C ALA A 424 -2.88 8.10 -32.88
N LEU A 425 -3.53 7.12 -32.27
CA LEU A 425 -3.97 7.15 -30.87
C LEU A 425 -2.81 6.99 -29.88
N LEU A 426 -1.72 6.35 -30.30
CA LEU A 426 -0.51 6.16 -29.52
C LEU A 426 0.55 7.24 -29.72
N ARG A 427 0.31 8.25 -30.57
CA ARG A 427 1.26 9.35 -30.76
C ARG A 427 1.43 10.14 -29.46
N GLU A 428 2.64 10.09 -28.92
CA GLU A 428 3.08 10.92 -27.80
C GLU A 428 3.19 12.39 -28.23
N ALA A 429 3.09 13.33 -27.28
CA ALA A 429 3.28 14.75 -27.55
C ALA A 429 4.74 15.06 -27.94
N GLU A 430 4.95 15.97 -28.89
CA GLU A 430 6.29 16.44 -29.28
C GLU A 430 7.08 16.93 -28.06
N GLY A 431 8.31 16.42 -27.88
CA GLY A 431 9.21 16.84 -26.79
C GLY A 431 9.29 15.89 -25.59
N THR A 432 8.51 14.80 -25.57
CA THR A 432 8.63 13.77 -24.52
C THR A 432 9.90 12.93 -24.74
N PRO A 433 10.79 12.78 -23.74
CA PRO A 433 11.99 11.94 -23.89
C PRO A 433 11.60 10.47 -24.10
N PRO A 434 12.32 9.72 -24.96
CA PRO A 434 11.92 8.37 -25.33
C PRO A 434 11.99 7.42 -24.13
N ARG A 435 10.84 6.85 -23.76
CA ARG A 435 10.78 5.71 -22.82
C ARG A 435 11.25 4.44 -23.52
N SER A 436 11.83 3.52 -22.77
CA SER A 436 12.04 2.17 -23.30
C SER A 436 10.69 1.47 -23.53
N ARG A 437 10.58 0.63 -24.56
CA ARG A 437 9.35 -0.12 -24.84
C ARG A 437 8.90 -0.97 -23.65
N MET A 438 9.86 -1.56 -22.91
CA MET A 438 9.58 -2.39 -21.75
C MET A 438 9.02 -1.57 -20.57
N ALA A 439 9.63 -0.41 -20.27
CA ALA A 439 9.14 0.46 -19.21
C ALA A 439 7.70 0.93 -19.48
N ALA A 440 7.40 1.27 -20.74
CA ALA A 440 6.07 1.74 -21.11
C ALA A 440 5.00 0.65 -21.00
N VAL A 441 5.31 -0.60 -21.40
CA VAL A 441 4.40 -1.74 -21.19
C VAL A 441 4.22 -2.05 -19.71
N HIS A 442 5.29 -1.99 -18.92
CA HIS A 442 5.22 -2.19 -17.47
C HIS A 442 4.31 -1.15 -16.80
N ASP A 443 4.45 0.13 -17.14
CA ASP A 443 3.58 1.19 -16.62
C ASP A 443 2.10 0.94 -16.98
N ASP A 444 1.83 0.50 -18.20
CA ASP A 444 0.48 0.19 -18.67
C ASP A 444 -0.14 -1.02 -17.93
N ILE A 445 0.67 -2.03 -17.60
CA ILE A 445 0.26 -3.18 -16.77
C ILE A 445 -0.13 -2.70 -15.37
N HIS A 446 0.61 -1.74 -14.81
CA HIS A 446 0.38 -1.16 -13.49
C HIS A 446 -0.51 0.10 -13.51
N HIS A 447 -1.29 0.31 -14.56
CA HIS A 447 -2.11 1.51 -14.79
C HIS A 447 -2.97 1.92 -13.59
N PHE A 448 -3.70 0.98 -12.98
CA PHE A 448 -4.54 1.30 -11.84
C PHE A 448 -3.76 1.51 -10.54
N LEU A 449 -2.60 0.86 -10.36
CA LEU A 449 -1.70 1.22 -9.26
C LEU A 449 -1.15 2.63 -9.45
N ALA A 450 -0.85 3.05 -10.68
CA ALA A 450 -0.43 4.42 -10.96
C ALA A 450 -1.55 5.44 -10.71
N LYS A 451 -2.80 5.11 -11.07
CA LYS A 451 -3.97 5.96 -10.75
C LYS A 451 -4.29 5.98 -9.26
N GLU A 452 -4.19 4.84 -8.57
CA GLU A 452 -4.33 4.73 -7.11
C GLU A 452 -3.29 5.60 -6.43
N ARG A 453 -2.03 5.49 -6.85
CA ARG A 453 -0.97 6.40 -6.42
C ARG A 453 -1.32 7.85 -6.73
N ALA A 454 -1.82 8.21 -7.90
CA ALA A 454 -2.12 9.61 -8.21
C ALA A 454 -3.32 10.19 -7.43
N LEU A 455 -4.33 9.38 -7.12
CA LEU A 455 -5.54 9.80 -6.41
C LEU A 455 -5.30 9.89 -4.90
N PHE A 456 -4.61 8.91 -4.34
CA PHE A 456 -4.35 8.88 -2.92
C PHE A 456 -3.03 9.58 -2.60
N LEU A 457 -1.95 9.50 -3.37
CA LEU A 457 -0.68 10.24 -3.15
C LEU A 457 -0.62 11.56 -3.95
N PRO A 458 -0.83 12.75 -3.35
CA PRO A 458 -0.66 14.00 -4.07
C PRO A 458 0.84 14.24 -4.33
N GLY A 459 1.24 14.18 -5.61
CA GLY A 459 2.60 14.52 -6.06
C GLY A 459 3.02 13.92 -7.41
N ALA A 460 2.33 12.90 -7.92
CA ALA A 460 2.65 12.28 -9.20
C ALA A 460 1.61 12.68 -10.26
N THR A 461 2.03 13.41 -11.30
CA THR A 461 1.22 13.58 -12.51
C THR A 461 1.66 12.58 -13.58
N PRO A 462 0.75 11.78 -14.16
CA PRO A 462 0.90 11.22 -15.49
C PRO A 462 0.58 12.32 -16.51
N SER A 463 1.59 12.70 -17.31
CA SER A 463 1.53 13.49 -18.56
C SER A 463 0.39 14.50 -18.74
N GLU A 464 0.76 15.78 -18.67
CA GLU A 464 0.25 16.87 -19.53
C GLU A 464 -1.27 16.97 -19.73
N ARG A 465 -1.98 17.52 -18.74
CA ARG A 465 -3.18 18.31 -19.05
C ARG A 465 -2.75 19.68 -19.55
N ARG A 466 -2.93 19.90 -20.86
CA ARG A 466 -2.76 21.17 -21.58
C ARG A 466 -3.37 22.34 -20.79
N ARG A 467 -2.52 23.28 -20.36
CA ARG A 467 -2.91 24.67 -20.10
C ARG A 467 -2.77 25.47 -21.40
N PRO A 468 -3.64 26.46 -21.67
CA PRO A 468 -3.46 27.37 -22.80
C PRO A 468 -2.19 28.21 -22.61
N PRO A 469 -1.56 28.71 -23.69
CA PRO A 469 -0.26 29.34 -23.60
C PRO A 469 -0.33 30.64 -22.79
N LEU A 470 0.56 30.77 -21.80
CA LEU A 470 0.85 32.05 -21.14
C LEU A 470 1.90 32.83 -21.95
N PRO A 471 1.93 34.17 -21.88
CA PRO A 471 2.75 34.99 -22.77
C PRO A 471 4.24 34.93 -22.44
N ASP A 472 5.05 35.18 -23.46
CA ASP A 472 6.51 35.26 -23.49
C ASP A 472 7.12 36.09 -22.33
N PRO A 473 8.05 35.54 -21.51
CA PRO A 473 8.72 36.23 -20.42
C PRO A 473 9.85 37.18 -20.88
N SER A 474 10.05 37.41 -22.18
CA SER A 474 11.05 38.37 -22.70
C SER A 474 10.76 39.85 -22.40
N ARG A 475 9.76 40.17 -21.57
CA ARG A 475 9.44 41.53 -21.14
C ARG A 475 9.16 41.61 -19.65
N THR A 476 10.20 41.73 -18.84
CA THR A 476 10.33 42.71 -17.74
C THR A 476 11.61 42.43 -16.95
N SER A 477 12.66 43.18 -17.28
CA SER A 477 13.87 43.29 -16.47
C SER A 477 13.62 44.26 -15.31
N PHE A 478 13.80 43.83 -14.07
CA PHE A 478 14.10 44.74 -12.96
C PHE A 478 15.27 44.17 -12.15
N SER A 479 16.41 44.86 -12.26
CA SER A 479 17.63 44.68 -11.49
C SER A 479 17.54 45.56 -10.24
N LEU A 480 17.75 44.99 -9.05
CA LEU A 480 18.00 45.75 -7.81
C LEU A 480 19.49 45.64 -7.43
N PRO A 481 20.11 46.71 -6.91
CA PRO A 481 21.55 46.75 -6.65
C PRO A 481 21.92 46.06 -5.33
N PRO A 482 23.19 45.65 -5.16
CA PRO A 482 23.65 45.04 -3.91
C PRO A 482 23.83 46.09 -2.81
N ILE A 483 23.43 45.72 -1.59
CA ILE A 483 23.67 46.49 -0.36
C ILE A 483 24.91 45.90 0.33
N GLU A 484 25.98 46.68 0.44
CA GLU A 484 27.15 46.36 1.26
C GLU A 484 26.98 46.92 2.68
N VAL A 485 27.24 46.10 3.71
CA VAL A 485 27.42 46.54 5.10
C VAL A 485 28.62 45.78 5.71
N PRO A 486 29.50 46.43 6.49
CA PRO A 486 30.85 45.94 6.79
C PRO A 486 30.88 44.97 7.97
N MET A 487 31.71 43.93 7.86
CA MET A 487 32.03 43.02 8.97
C MET A 487 32.99 43.71 9.96
N SER A 488 32.62 43.74 11.25
CA SER A 488 33.53 44.04 12.35
C SER A 488 33.90 42.75 13.10
N SER A 489 35.13 42.71 13.59
CA SER A 489 35.85 41.53 14.08
C SER A 489 35.96 41.45 15.60
N SER A 490 36.08 40.21 16.10
CA SER A 490 36.58 39.72 17.41
C SER A 490 35.61 39.82 18.61
N ALA A 491 35.52 38.85 19.53
CA ALA A 491 36.60 38.07 20.12
C ALA A 491 36.24 36.63 20.60
N SER A 492 37.33 35.89 20.82
CA SER A 492 37.60 34.50 21.20
C SER A 492 37.01 33.91 22.49
N GLY A 493 36.73 32.61 22.46
CA GLY A 493 36.76 31.67 23.59
C GLY A 493 36.87 30.21 23.10
N SER A 494 37.98 29.56 23.44
CA SER A 494 38.34 28.12 23.28
C SER A 494 37.52 27.25 22.31
N SER A 495 38.09 26.94 21.14
CA SER A 495 37.43 26.07 20.16
C SER A 495 38.43 25.20 19.40
N ALA A 496 38.04 23.97 19.08
CA ALA A 496 38.80 23.13 18.15
C ALA A 496 39.00 23.92 16.83
N PRO A 497 40.24 24.06 16.34
CA PRO A 497 40.50 24.79 15.11
C PRO A 497 39.89 24.04 13.92
N VAL A 498 39.25 24.77 13.01
CA VAL A 498 38.88 24.23 11.69
C VAL A 498 40.16 23.62 11.06
N PRO A 499 40.11 22.38 10.54
CA PRO A 499 41.30 21.68 10.04
C PRO A 499 42.09 22.51 9.02
N ALA A 500 43.42 22.32 8.99
CA ALA A 500 44.27 22.93 7.98
C ALA A 500 43.87 22.42 6.58
N GLY A 501 43.40 23.34 5.71
CA GLY A 501 42.94 23.00 4.36
C GLY A 501 41.62 23.67 3.92
N LEU A 502 40.90 24.36 4.81
CA LEU A 502 39.70 25.12 4.48
C LEU A 502 39.98 26.64 4.46
N PRO A 503 39.27 27.45 3.63
CA PRO A 503 38.17 27.06 2.74
C PRO A 503 38.63 26.26 1.49
N ASP A 504 37.84 25.26 1.10
CA ASP A 504 37.97 24.50 -0.16
C ASP A 504 36.61 24.50 -0.90
N PRO A 505 36.22 25.62 -1.52
CA PRO A 505 34.93 25.76 -2.18
C PRO A 505 34.79 24.87 -3.42
N GLU A 506 35.90 24.46 -4.04
CA GLU A 506 35.86 23.56 -5.19
C GLU A 506 35.45 22.14 -4.75
N ALA A 507 35.99 21.65 -3.62
CA ALA A 507 35.52 20.40 -3.03
C ALA A 507 34.07 20.50 -2.56
N GLY A 508 33.68 21.62 -1.91
CA GLY A 508 32.29 21.86 -1.50
C GLY A 508 31.32 21.79 -2.68
N ALA A 509 31.65 22.44 -3.80
CA ALA A 509 30.82 22.42 -5.02
C ALA A 509 30.69 21.02 -5.63
N ARG A 510 31.76 20.21 -5.61
CA ARG A 510 31.70 18.80 -6.06
C ARG A 510 30.79 17.96 -5.18
N VAL A 511 30.86 18.11 -3.85
CA VAL A 511 29.97 17.41 -2.92
C VAL A 511 28.51 17.70 -3.24
N VAL A 512 28.15 18.97 -3.47
CA VAL A 512 26.78 19.37 -3.82
C VAL A 512 26.37 18.82 -5.19
N ALA A 513 27.28 18.83 -6.18
CA ALA A 513 27.01 18.32 -7.51
C ALA A 513 26.69 16.81 -7.50
N ASP A 514 27.53 16.02 -6.82
CA ASP A 514 27.34 14.57 -6.69
C ASP A 514 26.05 14.25 -5.92
N ASP A 515 25.79 14.97 -4.83
CA ASP A 515 24.56 14.84 -4.05
C ASP A 515 23.32 15.08 -4.93
N ARG A 516 23.26 16.22 -5.64
CA ARG A 516 22.12 16.55 -6.52
C ARG A 516 21.94 15.57 -7.67
N ALA A 517 23.03 14.98 -8.16
CA ALA A 517 23.00 14.06 -9.29
C ALA A 517 22.56 12.65 -8.89
N HIS A 518 22.83 12.23 -7.65
CA HIS A 518 22.81 10.82 -7.28
C HIS A 518 22.06 10.49 -5.99
N LEU A 519 21.77 11.46 -5.11
CA LEU A 519 21.10 11.22 -3.84
C LEU A 519 19.61 11.59 -3.89
N PHE A 520 18.79 10.72 -3.31
CA PHE A 520 17.37 11.00 -3.08
C PHE A 520 17.16 11.46 -1.63
N HIS A 521 16.69 12.70 -1.46
CA HIS A 521 16.49 13.30 -0.14
C HIS A 521 15.10 12.98 0.42
N SER A 522 15.05 12.40 1.63
CA SER A 522 13.78 12.11 2.31
C SER A 522 13.02 13.39 2.65
N TRP A 523 11.69 13.36 2.50
CA TRP A 523 10.77 14.46 2.85
C TRP A 523 11.08 15.81 2.17
N ALA A 524 11.75 15.76 1.02
CA ALA A 524 12.04 16.92 0.19
C ALA A 524 11.52 16.72 -1.23
N ALA A 525 11.05 17.81 -1.85
CA ALA A 525 10.88 17.85 -3.29
C ALA A 525 12.26 17.92 -3.95
N GLN A 526 12.65 16.87 -4.68
CA GLN A 526 14.04 16.70 -5.15
C GLN A 526 14.58 17.89 -5.94
N GLY A 527 13.76 18.54 -6.78
CA GLY A 527 14.17 19.71 -7.55
C GLY A 527 14.45 20.97 -6.71
N ALA A 528 13.89 21.04 -5.50
CA ALA A 528 14.06 22.17 -4.56
C ALA A 528 15.17 21.93 -3.52
N VAL A 529 15.80 20.76 -3.52
CA VAL A 529 16.89 20.44 -2.59
C VAL A 529 18.09 21.33 -2.88
N ASN A 530 18.60 22.00 -1.86
CA ASN A 530 19.84 22.77 -1.90
C ASN A 530 20.69 22.42 -0.66
N PRO A 531 21.47 21.33 -0.72
CA PRO A 531 22.14 20.79 0.45
C PRO A 531 23.38 21.64 0.77
N MET A 532 23.63 21.85 2.06
CA MET A 532 24.86 22.51 2.52
C MET A 532 25.99 21.46 2.59
N PRO A 533 27.13 21.68 1.92
CA PRO A 533 28.25 20.74 1.99
C PRO A 533 28.96 20.87 3.36
N VAL A 534 28.96 19.80 4.15
CA VAL A 534 29.61 19.76 5.48
C VAL A 534 30.99 19.11 5.36
N ALA A 535 32.02 19.78 5.86
CA ALA A 535 33.41 19.31 5.77
C ALA A 535 33.86 18.52 7.01
N GLY A 536 33.25 18.76 8.17
CA GLY A 536 33.57 18.01 9.39
C GLY A 536 32.88 18.53 10.63
N GLY A 537 33.11 17.87 11.77
CA GLY A 537 32.62 18.31 13.06
C GLY A 537 33.36 17.67 14.23
N GLU A 538 33.36 18.37 15.36
CA GLU A 538 34.00 17.97 16.60
C GLU A 538 33.27 18.59 17.80
N GLY A 539 32.96 17.78 18.81
CA GLY A 539 32.29 18.24 20.02
C GLY A 539 30.92 18.82 19.71
N ARG A 540 30.70 20.10 20.03
CA ARG A 540 29.41 20.79 19.84
C ARG A 540 29.33 21.57 18.53
N TYR A 541 30.35 21.45 17.68
CA TYR A 541 30.47 22.23 16.47
C TYR A 541 30.60 21.34 15.23
N PHE A 542 30.14 21.87 14.09
CA PHE A 542 30.49 21.37 12.76
C PHE A 542 30.78 22.55 11.84
N TRP A 543 31.39 22.30 10.68
CA TRP A 543 31.78 23.35 9.74
C TRP A 543 31.62 22.92 8.28
N ASP A 544 31.38 23.89 7.41
CA ASP A 544 31.24 23.70 5.96
C ASP A 544 32.59 23.79 5.24
N TYR A 545 32.55 23.63 3.90
CA TYR A 545 33.74 23.72 3.05
C TYR A 545 34.25 25.15 2.86
N GLU A 546 33.46 26.15 3.24
CA GLU A 546 33.83 27.57 3.29
C GLU A 546 34.55 27.93 4.61
N GLY A 547 34.70 26.96 5.52
CA GLY A 547 35.35 27.14 6.81
C GLY A 547 34.47 27.84 7.84
N ARG A 548 33.19 28.02 7.55
CA ARG A 548 32.22 28.58 8.49
C ARG A 548 31.84 27.53 9.51
N ARG A 549 31.95 27.90 10.78
CA ARG A 549 31.65 27.03 11.92
C ARG A 549 30.27 27.32 12.48
N TYR A 550 29.57 26.25 12.87
CA TYR A 550 28.24 26.30 13.45
C TYR A 550 28.24 25.60 14.80
N LEU A 551 27.74 26.30 15.84
CA LEU A 551 27.36 25.70 17.11
C LEU A 551 26.06 24.92 16.93
N ASP A 552 26.10 23.62 17.20
CA ASP A 552 25.00 22.72 16.92
C ASP A 552 23.94 22.79 18.03
N PHE A 553 22.87 23.54 17.80
CA PHE A 553 21.69 23.60 18.68
C PHE A 553 20.56 22.70 18.18
N SER A 554 20.84 21.86 17.19
CA SER A 554 19.92 20.87 16.62
C SER A 554 20.21 19.44 17.12
N SER A 555 21.45 19.18 17.57
CA SER A 555 22.00 17.82 17.65
C SER A 555 21.67 17.02 16.38
N GLN A 556 21.72 17.72 15.24
CA GLN A 556 21.23 17.32 13.92
C GLN A 556 19.72 16.98 13.94
N PHE A 557 19.37 15.70 13.81
CA PHE A 557 17.99 15.23 13.99
C PHE A 557 17.76 14.76 15.43
N ILE A 558 18.23 15.56 16.39
CA ILE A 558 18.09 15.34 17.84
C ILE A 558 18.68 13.99 18.24
N ASN A 559 19.85 13.65 17.70
CA ASN A 559 20.50 12.35 17.91
C ASN A 559 21.93 12.43 18.46
N LEU A 560 22.69 13.49 18.19
CA LEU A 560 24.08 13.63 18.64
C LEU A 560 24.20 14.02 20.13
N ASN A 561 23.70 13.18 21.04
CA ASN A 561 23.66 13.50 22.48
C ASN A 561 25.07 13.78 23.06
N ILE A 562 26.11 13.08 22.62
CA ILE A 562 27.49 13.30 23.08
C ILE A 562 28.33 14.17 22.09
N GLY A 563 27.67 14.80 21.12
CA GLY A 563 28.30 15.65 20.10
C GLY A 563 28.98 14.87 18.97
N HIS A 564 29.75 15.58 18.16
CA HIS A 564 30.49 15.09 16.99
C HIS A 564 31.85 14.48 17.39
N ALA A 565 32.25 13.41 16.70
CA ALA A 565 33.58 12.78 16.79
C ALA A 565 34.13 12.47 18.22
N HIS A 566 33.27 12.09 19.16
CA HIS A 566 33.65 11.81 20.55
C HIS A 566 34.72 10.71 20.64
N PRO A 567 35.88 10.97 21.25
CA PRO A 567 37.07 10.13 21.12
C PRO A 567 36.85 8.70 21.65
N LYS A 568 36.13 8.54 22.77
CA LYS A 568 35.83 7.20 23.33
C LYS A 568 34.91 6.37 22.43
N VAL A 569 33.95 7.00 21.76
CA VAL A 569 32.99 6.30 20.88
C VAL A 569 33.68 5.89 19.58
N VAL A 570 34.45 6.81 19.00
CA VAL A 570 35.27 6.54 17.80
C VAL A 570 36.29 5.43 18.08
N ALA A 571 36.94 5.44 19.24
CA ALA A 571 37.86 4.38 19.64
C ALA A 571 37.15 3.02 19.78
N ALA A 572 35.96 2.98 20.40
CA ALA A 572 35.18 1.74 20.53
C ALA A 572 34.76 1.15 19.17
N ILE A 573 34.39 2.01 18.20
CA ILE A 573 34.06 1.58 16.83
C ILE A 573 35.31 1.00 16.14
N LYS A 574 36.46 1.68 16.25
CA LYS A 574 37.74 1.23 15.66
C LYS A 574 38.19 -0.11 16.24
N ASP A 575 38.21 -0.23 17.57
CA ASP A 575 38.54 -1.48 18.27
C ASP A 575 37.68 -2.65 17.78
N GLN A 576 36.37 -2.42 17.63
CA GLN A 576 35.49 -3.46 17.13
C GLN A 576 35.72 -3.77 15.65
N ALA A 577 35.99 -2.77 14.81
CA ALA A 577 36.26 -2.95 13.38
C ALA A 577 37.55 -3.74 13.13
N ASP A 578 38.60 -3.50 13.93
CA ASP A 578 39.87 -4.23 13.86
C ASP A 578 39.70 -5.71 14.21
N ARG A 579 38.71 -6.04 15.03
CA ARG A 579 38.39 -7.41 15.45
C ARG A 579 37.43 -8.11 14.50
N ILE A 580 36.21 -7.57 14.34
CA ILE A 580 35.16 -8.08 13.47
C ILE A 580 34.06 -7.04 13.25
N CYS A 581 33.81 -6.68 12.00
CA CYS A 581 32.75 -5.73 11.66
C CYS A 581 31.35 -6.32 11.85
N MET A 582 31.13 -7.55 11.37
CA MET A 582 29.81 -8.17 11.32
C MET A 582 29.88 -9.67 11.59
N ILE A 583 28.95 -10.15 12.41
CA ILE A 583 28.65 -11.57 12.61
C ILE A 583 27.13 -11.71 12.77
N ALA A 584 26.57 -12.80 12.26
CA ALA A 584 25.12 -13.01 12.27
C ALA A 584 24.52 -12.92 13.69
N SER A 585 23.27 -12.49 13.78
CA SER A 585 22.57 -12.26 15.05
C SER A 585 22.40 -13.52 15.90
N THR A 586 22.47 -14.70 15.28
CA THR A 586 22.39 -16.02 15.92
C THR A 586 23.63 -16.40 16.73
N PHE A 587 24.78 -15.76 16.48
CA PHE A 587 26.00 -15.99 17.27
C PHE A 587 26.06 -15.03 18.46
N ALA A 588 26.57 -15.53 19.59
CA ALA A 588 26.93 -14.68 20.70
C ALA A 588 28.08 -13.75 20.29
N ASN A 589 27.95 -12.47 20.64
CA ASN A 589 28.97 -11.44 20.44
C ASN A 589 29.09 -10.62 21.73
N ASP A 590 30.33 -10.33 22.13
CA ASP A 590 30.66 -9.61 23.36
C ASP A 590 30.07 -8.20 23.39
N ARG A 591 30.25 -7.40 22.33
CA ARG A 591 29.71 -6.03 22.26
C ARG A 591 28.20 -6.01 22.21
N ARG A 592 27.56 -6.93 21.49
CA ARG A 592 26.10 -7.06 21.48
C ARG A 592 25.55 -7.39 22.87
N GLY A 593 26.15 -8.38 23.55
CA GLY A 593 25.74 -8.78 24.91
C GLY A 593 25.99 -7.68 25.94
N GLU A 594 27.15 -7.00 25.85
CA GLU A 594 27.51 -5.89 26.75
C GLU A 594 26.59 -4.68 26.56
N ALA A 595 26.28 -4.31 25.31
CA ALA A 595 25.31 -3.25 25.03
C ALA A 595 23.93 -3.58 25.62
N ALA A 596 23.43 -4.81 25.40
CA ALA A 596 22.14 -5.24 25.95
C ALA A 596 22.12 -5.18 27.49
N ARG A 597 23.19 -5.64 28.15
CA ARG A 597 23.34 -5.57 29.61
C ARG A 597 23.33 -4.12 30.10
N LEU A 598 24.14 -3.25 29.51
CA LEU A 598 24.23 -1.85 29.92
C LEU A 598 22.91 -1.10 29.74
N ILE A 599 22.18 -1.38 28.65
CA ILE A 599 20.86 -0.79 28.39
C ILE A 599 19.82 -1.30 29.41
N ALA A 600 19.82 -2.60 29.71
CA ALA A 600 18.92 -3.16 30.72
C ALA A 600 19.22 -2.62 32.13
N GLU A 601 20.49 -2.41 32.49
CA GLU A 601 20.89 -1.86 33.80
C GLU A 601 20.41 -0.44 34.06
N ILE A 602 20.18 0.35 33.00
CA ILE A 602 19.66 1.72 33.12
C ILE A 602 18.15 1.82 32.89
N ALA A 603 17.49 0.73 32.49
CA ALA A 603 16.04 0.69 32.30
C ALA A 603 15.31 0.53 33.64
N PRO A 604 14.09 1.08 33.79
CA PRO A 604 13.33 0.97 35.02
C PRO A 604 12.73 -0.44 35.21
N GLY A 605 12.52 -0.83 36.47
CA GLY A 605 11.72 -2.01 36.83
C GLY A 605 12.29 -3.35 36.31
N ASP A 606 11.45 -4.12 35.62
CA ASP A 606 11.74 -5.47 35.12
C ASP A 606 12.06 -5.54 33.61
N LEU A 607 12.40 -4.39 33.02
CA LEU A 607 12.79 -4.24 31.61
C LEU A 607 14.20 -4.81 31.36
N ASN A 608 14.32 -6.14 31.38
CA ASN A 608 15.60 -6.87 31.46
C ASN A 608 16.10 -7.46 30.13
N ARG A 609 15.41 -7.23 29.01
CA ARG A 609 15.73 -7.85 27.70
C ARG A 609 15.76 -6.81 26.60
N VAL A 610 16.67 -6.96 25.64
CA VAL A 610 16.82 -6.03 24.52
C VAL A 610 16.71 -6.77 23.20
N PHE A 611 15.79 -6.31 22.35
CA PHE A 611 15.72 -6.66 20.94
C PHE A 611 16.26 -5.49 20.11
N PHE A 612 17.32 -5.71 19.32
CA PHE A 612 17.94 -4.64 18.55
C PHE A 612 17.35 -4.47 17.14
N THR A 613 17.22 -3.23 16.70
CA THR A 613 16.83 -2.79 15.35
C THR A 613 17.89 -1.83 14.78
N ASN A 614 17.69 -1.28 13.57
CA ASN A 614 18.60 -0.29 12.99
C ASN A 614 18.18 1.16 13.27
N GLY A 615 16.98 1.38 13.80
CA GLY A 615 16.49 2.69 14.17
C GLY A 615 15.12 2.68 14.86
N GLY A 616 14.64 3.87 15.23
CA GLY A 616 13.44 4.04 16.04
C GLY A 616 12.13 3.62 15.36
N ALA A 617 12.00 3.85 14.05
CA ALA A 617 10.81 3.43 13.31
C ALA A 617 10.62 1.90 13.38
N GLU A 618 11.67 1.13 13.11
CA GLU A 618 11.66 -0.32 13.25
C GLU A 618 11.44 -0.76 14.70
N ALA A 619 11.99 -0.03 15.69
CA ALA A 619 11.74 -0.33 17.10
C ALA A 619 10.24 -0.24 17.43
N ASN A 620 9.55 0.79 16.94
CA ASN A 620 8.10 0.94 17.10
C ASN A 620 7.30 -0.13 16.35
N GLU A 621 7.71 -0.54 15.14
CA GLU A 621 7.11 -1.70 14.44
C GLU A 621 7.18 -2.97 15.30
N HIS A 622 8.37 -3.24 15.87
CA HIS A 622 8.63 -4.44 16.64
C HIS A 622 7.92 -4.42 18.00
N ALA A 623 7.90 -3.27 18.70
CA ALA A 623 7.19 -3.12 19.97
C ALA A 623 5.67 -3.33 19.80
N VAL A 624 5.07 -2.72 18.76
CA VAL A 624 3.65 -2.95 18.45
C VAL A 624 3.38 -4.41 18.08
N ARG A 625 4.26 -5.04 17.30
CA ARG A 625 4.14 -6.47 16.98
C ARG A 625 4.19 -7.35 18.23
N MET A 626 5.15 -7.10 19.12
CA MET A 626 5.27 -7.81 20.40
C MET A 626 4.01 -7.63 21.23
N ALA A 627 3.51 -6.41 21.35
CA ALA A 627 2.29 -6.14 22.11
C ALA A 627 1.05 -6.85 21.53
N ARG A 628 0.87 -6.83 20.21
CA ARG A 628 -0.25 -7.51 19.54
C ARG A 628 -0.20 -9.02 19.74
N ILE A 629 0.98 -9.63 19.65
CA ILE A 629 1.11 -11.08 19.84
C ILE A 629 0.94 -11.45 21.31
N HIS A 630 1.53 -10.69 22.24
CA HIS A 630 1.42 -10.91 23.67
C HIS A 630 -0.04 -10.86 24.16
N THR A 631 -0.77 -9.84 23.71
CA THR A 631 -2.15 -9.61 24.16
C THR A 631 -3.20 -10.35 23.33
N GLY A 632 -2.87 -10.75 22.09
CA GLY A 632 -3.81 -11.25 21.10
C GLY A 632 -4.75 -10.17 20.53
N ARG A 633 -4.45 -8.88 20.76
CA ARG A 633 -5.33 -7.76 20.42
C ARG A 633 -4.79 -6.95 19.25
N PRO A 634 -5.63 -6.44 18.33
CA PRO A 634 -5.14 -5.80 17.11
C PRO A 634 -4.85 -4.29 17.26
N LYS A 635 -5.61 -3.56 18.08
CA LYS A 635 -5.55 -2.09 18.09
C LYS A 635 -4.42 -1.55 18.94
N VAL A 636 -3.93 -0.36 18.60
CA VAL A 636 -3.02 0.44 19.43
C VAL A 636 -3.51 1.88 19.49
N LEU A 637 -3.30 2.54 20.62
CA LEU A 637 -3.59 3.96 20.79
C LEU A 637 -2.31 4.78 20.71
N SER A 638 -2.36 5.94 20.07
CA SER A 638 -1.27 6.92 20.01
C SER A 638 -1.81 8.34 20.20
N ALA A 639 -0.99 9.31 20.60
CA ALA A 639 -1.43 10.69 20.75
C ALA A 639 -1.37 11.46 19.41
N TYR A 640 -2.30 12.40 19.19
CA TYR A 640 -2.06 13.50 18.25
C TYR A 640 -0.86 14.34 18.70
N ARG A 641 -0.22 15.04 17.76
CA ARG A 641 1.03 15.78 17.98
C ARG A 641 2.14 14.86 18.48
N SER A 642 2.41 13.78 17.77
CA SER A 642 3.47 12.82 18.07
C SER A 642 4.23 12.42 16.81
N TYR A 643 5.40 11.81 16.97
CA TYR A 643 6.16 11.21 15.88
C TYR A 643 6.85 9.91 16.30
N HIS A 644 6.51 8.84 15.60
CA HIS A 644 6.98 7.49 15.92
C HIS A 644 7.80 6.84 14.79
N GLY A 645 7.98 7.50 13.64
CA GLY A 645 8.84 7.03 12.55
C GLY A 645 8.16 7.03 11.17
N GLY A 646 8.90 6.61 10.14
CA GLY A 646 8.48 6.68 8.75
C GLY A 646 8.13 5.33 8.08
N THR A 647 8.18 4.22 8.80
CA THR A 647 7.73 2.89 8.32
C THR A 647 6.22 2.72 8.55
N ALA A 648 5.58 1.70 7.97
CA ALA A 648 4.12 1.61 7.89
C ALA A 648 3.38 1.77 9.25
N THR A 649 3.64 0.93 10.25
CA THR A 649 3.00 1.09 11.57
C THR A 649 3.49 2.36 12.26
N ALA A 650 4.79 2.65 12.18
CA ALA A 650 5.39 3.81 12.84
C ALA A 650 4.81 5.15 12.37
N ILE A 651 4.57 5.30 11.05
CA ILE A 651 3.97 6.50 10.48
C ILE A 651 2.46 6.54 10.74
N SER A 652 1.82 5.39 10.94
CA SER A 652 0.42 5.32 11.38
C SER A 652 0.25 5.76 12.83
N LEU A 653 1.21 5.44 13.70
CA LEU A 653 1.24 5.92 15.08
C LEU A 653 1.44 7.45 15.14
N THR A 654 2.21 8.01 14.19
CA THR A 654 2.55 9.45 14.14
C THR A 654 1.31 10.34 14.07
N GLY A 655 1.15 11.22 15.06
CA GLY A 655 0.02 12.14 15.21
C GLY A 655 0.18 13.50 14.51
N ASP A 656 1.04 13.61 13.49
CA ASP A 656 1.38 14.87 12.81
C ASP A 656 1.20 14.80 11.27
N PRO A 657 1.34 15.93 10.53
CA PRO A 657 1.07 16.01 9.09
C PRO A 657 1.91 15.09 8.21
N ARG A 658 3.08 14.63 8.68
CA ARG A 658 3.89 13.68 7.92
C ARG A 658 3.15 12.37 7.72
N ARG A 659 2.20 12.04 8.60
CA ARG A 659 1.32 10.88 8.43
C ARG A 659 0.43 11.01 7.19
N TRP A 660 -0.16 12.17 6.90
CA TRP A 660 -1.24 12.31 5.90
C TRP A 660 -0.87 11.78 4.51
N ALA A 661 0.28 12.20 3.97
CA ALA A 661 0.73 11.71 2.67
C ALA A 661 1.18 10.24 2.69
N ASN A 662 1.48 9.69 3.86
CA ASN A 662 1.81 8.28 4.02
C ASN A 662 0.56 7.41 4.17
N GLU A 663 -0.54 7.90 4.73
CA GLU A 663 -1.83 7.17 4.76
C GLU A 663 -2.30 6.81 3.36
N ASN A 664 -2.13 7.79 2.50
CA ASN A 664 -2.31 7.76 1.07
C ASN A 664 -1.41 6.75 0.31
N SER A 665 -0.31 6.28 0.92
CA SER A 665 0.58 5.26 0.35
C SER A 665 0.17 3.83 0.66
N GLY A 666 -0.94 3.64 1.38
CA GLY A 666 -1.33 2.35 1.95
C GLY A 666 -0.50 1.97 3.19
N SER A 667 0.34 2.88 3.69
CA SER A 667 1.13 2.66 4.92
C SER A 667 0.29 2.76 6.20
N ALA A 668 -0.97 3.23 6.12
CA ALA A 668 -1.86 3.34 7.27
C ALA A 668 -2.30 1.96 7.79
N SER A 669 -1.89 1.62 9.01
CA SER A 669 -2.45 0.53 9.80
C SER A 669 -3.83 0.96 10.30
N GLY A 670 -4.91 0.42 9.73
CA GLY A 670 -6.31 0.67 10.16
C GLY A 670 -6.65 0.22 11.60
N ASN A 671 -5.65 -0.23 12.37
CA ASN A 671 -5.72 -0.61 13.77
C ASN A 671 -4.98 0.37 14.70
N VAL A 672 -4.80 1.63 14.28
CA VAL A 672 -4.28 2.70 15.15
C VAL A 672 -5.38 3.74 15.36
N ALA A 673 -5.68 4.07 16.62
CA ALA A 673 -6.56 5.18 16.97
C ALA A 673 -5.76 6.28 17.69
N HIS A 674 -6.17 7.54 17.47
CA HIS A 674 -5.50 8.71 18.05
C HIS A 674 -6.36 9.39 19.10
N PHE A 675 -5.71 9.86 20.18
CA PHE A 675 -6.33 10.67 21.22
C PHE A 675 -5.56 11.98 21.44
N PHE A 676 -6.17 12.97 22.08
CA PHE A 676 -5.47 14.21 22.43
C PHE A 676 -4.64 14.01 23.71
N GLY A 677 -3.33 14.28 23.62
CA GLY A 677 -2.45 14.38 24.79
C GLY A 677 -2.53 15.75 25.49
N PRO A 678 -1.99 15.87 26.71
CA PRO A 678 -1.98 17.11 27.47
C PRO A 678 -1.08 18.16 26.79
N TYR A 679 -1.60 19.38 26.67
CA TYR A 679 -0.85 20.55 26.24
C TYR A 679 -1.48 21.84 26.76
N LEU A 680 -1.15 22.22 27.99
CA LEU A 680 -1.79 23.33 28.71
C LEU A 680 -1.81 24.66 27.91
N TYR A 681 -0.72 25.01 27.23
CA TYR A 681 -0.62 26.27 26.47
C TYR A 681 -1.64 26.36 25.32
N ARG A 682 -2.03 25.24 24.71
CA ARG A 682 -3.14 25.18 23.75
C ARG A 682 -4.04 24.00 24.08
N SER A 683 -4.56 24.02 25.31
CA SER A 683 -5.31 22.92 25.89
C SER A 683 -6.57 22.63 25.06
N HIS A 684 -6.72 21.39 24.62
CA HIS A 684 -7.97 20.89 24.02
C HIS A 684 -9.05 20.61 25.07
N PHE A 685 -8.69 20.68 26.36
CA PHE A 685 -9.55 20.36 27.49
C PHE A 685 -10.05 21.61 28.23
N HIS A 686 -9.82 22.80 27.65
CA HIS A 686 -10.08 24.10 28.27
C HIS A 686 -9.54 24.21 29.71
N ALA A 687 -8.41 23.57 30.01
CA ALA A 687 -7.75 23.66 31.29
C ALA A 687 -7.00 24.99 31.44
N THR A 688 -6.92 25.45 32.69
CA THR A 688 -6.17 26.65 33.07
C THR A 688 -4.99 26.33 33.99
N THR A 689 -4.93 25.09 34.48
CA THR A 689 -3.85 24.58 35.35
C THR A 689 -3.36 23.21 34.87
N GLU A 690 -2.14 22.84 35.24
CA GLU A 690 -1.58 21.51 34.91
C GLU A 690 -2.41 20.37 35.53
N ALA A 691 -2.97 20.57 36.72
CA ALA A 691 -3.81 19.58 37.39
C ALA A 691 -5.10 19.32 36.61
N GLU A 692 -5.78 20.38 36.16
CA GLU A 692 -6.97 20.26 35.30
C GLU A 692 -6.63 19.61 33.96
N GLU A 693 -5.49 19.99 33.35
CA GLU A 693 -5.05 19.41 32.07
C GLU A 693 -4.77 17.91 32.22
N CYS A 694 -4.09 17.51 33.29
CA CYS A 694 -3.81 16.13 33.62
C CYS A 694 -5.10 15.32 33.80
N GLU A 695 -6.00 15.78 34.69
CA GLU A 695 -7.26 15.11 34.99
C GLU A 695 -8.10 14.90 33.73
N ARG A 696 -8.27 15.96 32.93
CA ARG A 696 -9.14 15.92 31.74
C ARG A 696 -8.51 15.15 30.59
N ALA A 697 -7.19 15.20 30.41
CA ALA A 697 -6.50 14.37 29.43
C ALA A 697 -6.62 12.88 29.75
N LEU A 698 -6.52 12.50 31.04
CA LEU A 698 -6.74 11.12 31.49
C LEU A 698 -8.18 10.68 31.30
N ALA A 699 -9.15 11.54 31.64
CA ALA A 699 -10.56 11.27 31.41
C ALA A 699 -10.86 11.07 29.91
N HIS A 700 -10.26 11.88 29.03
CA HIS A 700 -10.37 11.73 27.59
C HIS A 700 -9.75 10.41 27.10
N LEU A 701 -8.56 10.06 27.58
CA LEU A 701 -7.92 8.79 27.22
C LEU A 701 -8.78 7.59 27.63
N GLU A 702 -9.34 7.60 28.85
CA GLU A 702 -10.24 6.54 29.30
C GLU A 702 -11.53 6.45 28.46
N GLN A 703 -12.08 7.59 28.02
CA GLN A 703 -13.20 7.61 27.08
C GLN A 703 -12.84 6.97 25.74
N VAL A 704 -11.67 7.28 25.17
CA VAL A 704 -11.21 6.66 23.92
C VAL A 704 -11.00 5.16 24.09
N ILE A 705 -10.39 4.73 25.19
CA ILE A 705 -10.26 3.30 25.54
C ILE A 705 -11.64 2.63 25.58
N THR A 706 -12.63 3.29 26.18
CA THR A 706 -14.01 2.79 26.28
C THR A 706 -14.66 2.66 24.90
N PHE A 707 -14.53 3.67 24.03
CA PHE A 707 -15.14 3.67 22.70
C PHE A 707 -14.48 2.71 21.72
N GLU A 708 -13.16 2.57 21.79
CA GLU A 708 -12.43 1.62 20.95
C GLU A 708 -12.64 0.16 21.40
N GLY A 709 -13.09 -0.04 22.64
CA GLY A 709 -13.31 -1.34 23.25
C GLY A 709 -12.01 -1.85 23.91
N PRO A 710 -11.90 -1.86 25.25
CA PRO A 710 -10.65 -2.17 25.95
C PRO A 710 -10.04 -3.53 25.58
N SER A 711 -10.90 -4.53 25.35
CA SER A 711 -10.50 -5.89 24.95
C SER A 711 -9.91 -5.97 23.53
N THR A 712 -9.92 -4.89 22.76
CA THR A 712 -9.37 -4.83 21.39
C THR A 712 -8.02 -4.12 21.33
N ILE A 713 -7.58 -3.49 22.43
CA ILE A 713 -6.40 -2.63 22.47
C ILE A 713 -5.23 -3.40 23.08
N ALA A 714 -4.17 -3.57 22.28
CA ALA A 714 -2.91 -4.20 22.68
C ALA A 714 -2.03 -3.26 23.49
N ALA A 715 -1.90 -2.00 23.04
CA ALA A 715 -1.00 -1.06 23.67
C ALA A 715 -1.41 0.41 23.51
N ILE A 716 -0.93 1.24 24.44
CA ILE A 716 -0.83 2.70 24.30
C ILE A 716 0.64 3.03 24.01
N VAL A 717 0.89 3.76 22.93
CA VAL A 717 2.24 4.22 22.52
C VAL A 717 2.33 5.73 22.73
N LEU A 718 3.32 6.16 23.51
CA LEU A 718 3.55 7.59 23.78
C LEU A 718 5.04 7.91 23.77
N GLU A 719 5.41 9.01 23.10
CA GLU A 719 6.65 9.70 23.45
C GLU A 719 6.51 10.19 24.90
N THR A 720 7.46 9.84 25.78
CA THR A 720 7.37 10.27 27.19
C THR A 720 7.40 11.78 27.32
N VAL A 721 8.36 12.42 26.64
CA VAL A 721 8.30 13.85 26.33
C VAL A 721 8.15 13.95 24.82
N VAL A 722 7.02 14.44 24.35
CA VAL A 722 6.72 14.57 22.91
C VAL A 722 7.76 15.46 22.26
N GLY A 723 8.56 14.93 21.35
CA GLY A 723 9.70 15.66 20.80
C GLY A 723 9.31 16.55 19.63
N THR A 724 9.07 15.94 18.46
CA THR A 724 8.96 16.68 17.20
C THR A 724 7.85 17.71 17.22
N ALA A 725 6.70 17.40 17.84
CA ALA A 725 5.55 18.27 17.83
C ALA A 725 5.64 19.45 18.83
N GLY A 726 6.77 19.59 19.53
CA GLY A 726 7.09 20.80 20.28
C GLY A 726 7.51 20.58 21.72
N ILE A 727 8.15 19.47 22.08
CA ILE A 727 8.73 19.28 23.42
C ILE A 727 7.66 19.46 24.49
N LEU A 728 6.61 18.64 24.40
CA LEU A 728 5.47 18.68 25.32
C LEU A 728 5.82 17.82 26.53
N VAL A 729 6.13 18.49 27.65
CA VAL A 729 6.40 17.85 28.93
C VAL A 729 5.05 17.43 29.53
N PRO A 730 4.83 16.14 29.88
CA PRO A 730 3.59 15.72 30.47
C PRO A 730 3.43 16.33 31.88
N PRO A 731 2.21 16.79 32.24
CA PRO A 731 1.99 17.37 33.56
C PRO A 731 2.15 16.29 34.65
N PRO A 732 2.50 16.68 35.89
CA PRO A 732 2.61 15.75 37.00
C PRO A 732 1.35 14.88 37.16
N GLY A 733 1.55 13.58 37.36
CA GLY A 733 0.45 12.60 37.50
C GLY A 733 -0.05 11.98 36.19
N TYR A 734 0.21 12.59 35.03
CA TYR A 734 -0.34 12.09 33.76
C TYR A 734 0.18 10.69 33.40
N LEU A 735 1.49 10.47 33.39
CA LEU A 735 2.06 9.17 33.05
C LEU A 735 1.69 8.08 34.07
N ALA A 736 1.57 8.45 35.35
CA ALA A 736 1.10 7.53 36.38
C ALA A 736 -0.36 7.12 36.15
N GLY A 737 -1.22 8.06 35.74
CA GLY A 737 -2.59 7.76 35.33
C GLY A 737 -2.67 6.90 34.07
N VAL A 738 -1.80 7.13 33.07
CA VAL A 738 -1.71 6.25 31.88
C VAL A 738 -1.35 4.83 32.28
N ARG A 739 -0.37 4.66 33.18
CA ARG A 739 0.01 3.35 33.73
C ARG A 739 -1.17 2.68 34.44
N GLU A 740 -1.88 3.42 35.29
CA GLU A 740 -3.07 2.90 36.00
C GLU A 740 -4.16 2.43 35.02
N LEU A 741 -4.43 3.20 33.96
CA LEU A 741 -5.38 2.81 32.92
C LEU A 741 -4.91 1.54 32.18
N CYS A 742 -3.63 1.46 31.85
CA CYS A 742 -3.05 0.27 31.23
C CYS A 742 -3.25 -0.98 32.11
N ASP A 743 -2.97 -0.87 33.41
CA ASP A 743 -3.14 -1.97 34.37
C ASP A 743 -4.61 -2.39 34.52
N ARG A 744 -5.50 -1.40 34.63
CA ARG A 744 -6.95 -1.61 34.80
C ARG A 744 -7.56 -2.38 33.61
N TYR A 745 -7.13 -2.08 32.39
CA TYR A 745 -7.71 -2.63 31.17
C TYR A 745 -6.86 -3.76 30.54
N GLY A 746 -5.72 -4.12 31.16
CA GLY A 746 -4.78 -5.10 30.64
C GLY A 746 -4.22 -4.70 29.26
N ILE A 747 -3.89 -3.43 29.10
CA ILE A 747 -3.28 -2.84 27.89
C ILE A 747 -1.79 -2.61 28.20
N LEU A 748 -0.90 -2.86 27.24
CA LEU A 748 0.53 -2.60 27.45
C LEU A 748 0.85 -1.11 27.27
N TYR A 749 1.77 -0.58 28.08
CA TYR A 749 2.32 0.75 27.90
C TYR A 749 3.66 0.67 27.15
N ILE A 750 3.73 1.29 25.97
CA ILE A 750 4.95 1.45 25.18
C ILE A 750 5.42 2.91 25.31
N ALA A 751 6.56 3.12 25.98
CA ALA A 751 7.22 4.41 26.05
C ALA A 751 8.20 4.56 24.87
N ASP A 752 7.93 5.51 23.99
CA ASP A 752 8.84 5.90 22.93
C ASP A 752 9.87 6.90 23.46
N GLU A 753 11.06 6.40 23.75
CA GLU A 753 12.22 7.15 24.25
C GLU A 753 13.24 7.41 23.14
N VAL A 754 12.84 7.28 21.87
CA VAL A 754 13.74 7.43 20.72
C VAL A 754 14.39 8.81 20.68
N MET A 755 13.72 9.87 21.14
CA MET A 755 14.28 11.23 21.15
C MET A 755 14.71 11.70 22.54
N SER A 756 13.90 11.40 23.56
CA SER A 756 14.08 11.87 24.94
C SER A 756 15.05 11.01 25.78
N GLY A 757 15.32 9.78 25.35
CA GLY A 757 16.22 8.86 26.03
C GLY A 757 17.70 9.23 25.91
N PHE A 758 18.49 8.54 26.73
CA PHE A 758 19.94 8.65 26.88
C PHE A 758 20.41 10.08 27.17
N GLY A 759 19.91 10.69 28.24
CA GLY A 759 20.48 11.92 28.81
C GLY A 759 19.84 13.23 28.35
N ARG A 760 19.03 13.20 27.28
CA ARG A 760 18.48 14.41 26.65
C ARG A 760 17.70 15.31 27.62
N THR A 761 16.88 14.69 28.47
CA THR A 761 16.08 15.37 29.51
C THR A 761 16.81 15.48 30.86
N GLY A 762 18.09 15.08 30.93
CA GLY A 762 18.86 14.99 32.17
C GLY A 762 18.73 13.66 32.93
N ALA A 763 18.01 12.67 32.38
CA ALA A 763 17.89 11.32 32.90
C ALA A 763 18.25 10.27 31.83
N TRP A 764 18.45 9.00 32.22
CA TRP A 764 18.72 7.93 31.25
C TRP A 764 17.52 7.68 30.34
N PHE A 765 16.33 7.54 30.91
CA PHE A 765 15.08 7.61 30.16
C PHE A 765 14.24 8.75 30.73
N ALA A 766 13.48 9.46 29.89
CA ALA A 766 12.66 10.55 30.38
C ALA A 766 11.57 10.05 31.36
N VAL A 767 11.07 8.83 31.18
CA VAL A 767 10.04 8.23 32.04
C VAL A 767 10.48 8.14 33.50
N ASP A 768 11.79 8.11 33.76
CA ASP A 768 12.37 8.09 35.10
C ASP A 768 11.99 9.34 35.92
N HIS A 769 11.76 10.50 35.27
CA HIS A 769 11.34 11.73 35.96
C HIS A 769 9.99 11.58 36.67
N TRP A 770 9.17 10.61 36.26
CA TRP A 770 7.84 10.36 36.84
C TRP A 770 7.74 9.06 37.62
N GLY A 771 8.83 8.27 37.71
CA GLY A 771 8.84 7.01 38.45
C GLY A 771 7.87 5.96 37.89
N VAL A 772 7.58 5.99 36.59
CA VAL A 772 6.66 5.07 35.92
C VAL A 772 7.45 3.98 35.17
N THR A 773 7.03 2.72 35.28
CA THR A 773 7.62 1.61 34.50
C THR A 773 6.67 1.21 33.37
N PRO A 774 7.05 1.40 32.09
CA PRO A 774 6.30 0.89 30.95
C PRO A 774 6.56 -0.62 30.74
N ASP A 775 5.75 -1.28 29.90
CA ASP A 775 5.95 -2.69 29.55
C ASP A 775 7.02 -2.87 28.47
N LEU A 776 7.17 -1.85 27.60
CA LEU A 776 8.15 -1.80 26.53
C LEU A 776 8.71 -0.38 26.41
N ILE A 777 10.02 -0.26 26.15
CA ILE A 777 10.67 1.01 25.78
C ILE A 777 11.23 0.89 24.38
N THR A 778 10.87 1.81 23.47
CA THR A 778 11.54 1.91 22.16
C THR A 778 12.62 2.99 22.20
N PHE A 779 13.76 2.69 21.60
CA PHE A 779 14.94 3.54 21.70
C PHE A 779 15.77 3.54 20.40
N ALA A 780 16.49 4.63 20.15
CA ALA A 780 17.50 4.76 19.08
C ALA A 780 18.37 6.00 19.38
N LYS A 781 18.75 6.77 18.35
CA LYS A 781 19.37 8.11 18.43
C LYS A 781 20.47 8.22 19.50
N GLY A 782 20.14 8.74 20.68
CA GLY A 782 21.07 9.01 21.77
C GLY A 782 21.87 7.81 22.26
N VAL A 783 21.36 6.58 22.09
CA VAL A 783 22.01 5.33 22.57
C VAL A 783 23.48 5.20 22.15
N ASN A 784 23.80 5.67 20.94
CA ASN A 784 25.16 5.73 20.43
C ASN A 784 25.46 7.06 19.73
N SER A 785 24.65 8.07 20.03
CA SER A 785 24.67 9.40 19.42
C SER A 785 24.64 9.41 17.89
N GLY A 786 23.96 8.47 17.23
CA GLY A 786 23.84 8.42 15.78
C GLY A 786 25.12 8.06 15.00
N TYR A 787 26.19 7.61 15.67
CA TYR A 787 27.48 7.31 15.03
C TYR A 787 27.39 6.11 14.08
N VAL A 788 26.52 5.15 14.41
CA VAL A 788 26.22 3.96 13.61
C VAL A 788 24.72 3.66 13.77
N PRO A 789 23.97 3.28 12.72
CA PRO A 789 22.54 2.96 12.85
C PRO A 789 22.28 1.90 13.93
N LEU A 790 21.49 2.26 14.95
CA LEU A 790 21.06 1.37 16.02
C LEU A 790 19.73 1.86 16.61
N GLY A 791 18.84 0.91 16.87
CA GLY A 791 17.69 1.10 17.74
C GLY A 791 17.39 -0.19 18.51
N GLY A 792 16.29 -0.20 19.23
CA GLY A 792 15.80 -1.42 19.83
C GLY A 792 14.56 -1.22 20.69
N VAL A 793 14.10 -2.35 21.22
CA VAL A 793 13.01 -2.48 22.18
C VAL A 793 13.59 -3.07 23.45
N ILE A 794 13.38 -2.42 24.58
CA ILE A 794 13.60 -3.00 25.91
C ILE A 794 12.29 -3.65 26.34
N LEU A 795 12.32 -4.91 26.75
CA LEU A 795 11.14 -5.71 27.06
C LEU A 795 11.11 -6.08 28.54
N SER A 796 9.91 -6.02 29.13
CA SER A 796 9.66 -6.61 30.43
C SER A 796 9.81 -8.13 30.35
N ASP A 797 10.09 -8.77 31.49
CA ASP A 797 10.20 -10.22 31.55
C ASP A 797 8.89 -10.89 31.10
N ALA A 798 7.73 -10.29 31.38
CA ALA A 798 6.42 -10.81 30.97
C ALA A 798 6.23 -10.87 29.43
N VAL A 799 6.62 -9.81 28.70
CA VAL A 799 6.51 -9.80 27.24
C VAL A 799 7.56 -10.72 26.61
N HIS A 800 8.77 -10.76 27.17
CA HIS A 800 9.80 -11.72 26.76
C HIS A 800 9.30 -13.17 26.90
N ASP A 801 8.64 -13.50 28.01
CA ASP A 801 8.24 -14.86 28.33
C ASP A 801 7.16 -15.42 27.39
N THR A 802 6.41 -14.56 26.70
CA THR A 802 5.54 -14.99 25.59
C THR A 802 6.30 -15.69 24.48
N PHE A 803 7.55 -15.30 24.25
CA PHE A 803 8.40 -15.84 23.19
C PHE A 803 9.47 -16.80 23.72
N ARG A 804 9.32 -17.28 24.97
CA ARG A 804 10.28 -18.21 25.59
C ARG A 804 10.34 -19.54 24.85
N ASP A 805 9.18 -20.11 24.54
CA ASP A 805 9.05 -21.43 23.94
C ASP A 805 8.55 -21.38 22.48
N VAL A 806 8.23 -20.19 21.97
CA VAL A 806 7.78 -19.96 20.60
C VAL A 806 8.62 -18.89 19.92
N ALA A 807 8.96 -19.10 18.65
CA ALA A 807 9.77 -18.15 17.90
C ALA A 807 9.02 -16.82 17.71
N TYR A 808 9.68 -15.71 18.04
CA TYR A 808 9.19 -14.38 17.68
C TYR A 808 9.17 -14.25 16.15
N PRO A 809 8.02 -13.92 15.53
CA PRO A 809 7.90 -13.78 14.08
C PRO A 809 8.40 -12.41 13.61
N GLY A 810 9.68 -12.10 13.90
CA GLY A 810 10.34 -10.87 13.50
C GLY A 810 11.85 -10.96 13.65
N GLY A 811 12.58 -10.35 12.72
CA GLY A 811 14.04 -10.32 12.74
C GLY A 811 14.61 -9.43 11.66
N LEU A 812 15.86 -9.00 11.83
CA LEU A 812 16.60 -8.16 10.90
C LEU A 812 18.01 -8.74 10.69
N THR A 813 18.52 -8.66 9.46
CA THR A 813 19.89 -9.10 9.12
C THR A 813 20.95 -8.42 10.00
N TYR A 814 20.78 -7.14 10.29
CA TYR A 814 21.72 -6.33 11.06
C TYR A 814 21.31 -6.12 12.52
N SER A 815 20.36 -6.91 13.03
CA SER A 815 19.95 -6.84 14.44
C SER A 815 21.16 -7.02 15.36
N GLY A 816 21.43 -5.98 16.16
CA GLY A 816 22.58 -5.94 17.06
C GLY A 816 23.91 -5.97 16.31
N HIS A 817 24.08 -5.13 15.28
CA HIS A 817 25.32 -5.05 14.53
C HIS A 817 26.52 -4.74 15.46
N PRO A 818 27.61 -5.55 15.47
CA PRO A 818 28.71 -5.39 16.44
C PRO A 818 29.30 -3.98 16.53
N LEU A 819 29.56 -3.32 15.40
CA LEU A 819 30.04 -1.91 15.39
C LEU A 819 29.06 -0.95 16.06
N ALA A 820 27.76 -1.14 15.85
CA ALA A 820 26.73 -0.29 16.41
C ALA A 820 26.60 -0.49 17.92
N CYS A 821 26.67 -1.75 18.38
CA CYS A 821 26.71 -2.09 19.79
C CYS A 821 27.98 -1.60 20.48
N ALA A 822 29.15 -1.68 19.82
CA ALA A 822 30.39 -1.11 20.35
C ALA A 822 30.30 0.41 20.52
N ALA A 823 29.70 1.12 19.55
CA ALA A 823 29.40 2.53 19.67
C ALA A 823 28.50 2.81 20.88
N ALA A 824 27.43 2.02 21.07
CA ALA A 824 26.53 2.17 22.23
C ALA A 824 27.25 1.94 23.57
N VAL A 825 28.07 0.89 23.68
CA VAL A 825 28.91 0.66 24.87
C VAL A 825 29.82 1.85 25.15
N GLY A 826 30.51 2.36 24.11
CA GLY A 826 31.37 3.53 24.22
C GLY A 826 30.63 4.79 24.65
N THR A 827 29.45 5.04 24.09
CA THR A 827 28.61 6.20 24.43
C THR A 827 28.09 6.12 25.85
N ILE A 828 27.44 5.01 26.25
CA ILE A 828 26.89 4.85 27.61
C ILE A 828 27.99 4.95 28.66
N THR A 829 29.16 4.35 28.40
CA THR A 829 30.33 4.43 29.30
C THR A 829 30.83 5.86 29.42
N ALA A 830 31.04 6.55 28.31
CA ALA A 830 31.48 7.95 28.31
C ALA A 830 30.48 8.85 29.05
N MET A 831 29.19 8.69 28.78
CA MET A 831 28.13 9.46 29.43
C MET A 831 28.13 9.29 30.95
N ARG A 832 28.35 8.06 31.44
CA ARG A 832 28.42 7.76 32.87
C ARG A 832 29.69 8.32 33.52
N GLU A 833 30.84 8.15 32.86
CA GLU A 833 32.13 8.60 33.40
C GLU A 833 32.27 10.13 33.41
N GLU A 834 31.66 10.81 32.44
CA GLU A 834 31.81 12.25 32.23
C GLU A 834 30.63 13.06 32.81
N GLY A 835 29.65 12.40 33.42
CA GLY A 835 28.50 13.04 34.04
C GLY A 835 27.62 13.80 33.04
N VAL A 836 27.39 13.20 31.87
CA VAL A 836 26.71 13.87 30.75
C VAL A 836 25.23 14.15 31.05
N ASN A 837 24.56 13.22 31.74
CA ASN A 837 23.14 13.39 32.11
C ASN A 837 23.00 14.50 33.16
N GLU A 838 23.89 14.51 34.15
CA GLU A 838 23.98 15.52 35.19
C GLU A 838 24.27 16.90 34.60
N ASN A 839 25.17 16.97 33.61
CA ASN A 839 25.43 18.21 32.89
C ASN A 839 24.19 18.70 32.14
N ALA A 840 23.50 17.82 31.41
CA ALA A 840 22.27 18.17 30.70
C ALA A 840 21.18 18.69 31.64
N ALA A 841 20.98 18.03 32.79
CA ALA A 841 20.05 18.47 33.82
C ALA A 841 20.42 19.86 34.36
N ARG A 842 21.68 20.05 34.75
CA ARG A 842 22.21 21.30 35.32
C ARG A 842 22.11 22.47 34.34
N VAL A 843 22.68 22.34 33.14
CA VAL A 843 22.67 23.40 32.13
C VAL A 843 21.24 23.76 31.73
N GLY A 844 20.37 22.77 31.62
CA GLY A 844 18.94 22.95 31.41
C GLY A 844 18.28 23.83 32.46
N ALA A 845 18.49 23.49 33.74
CA ALA A 845 17.85 24.16 34.87
C ALA A 845 18.45 25.54 35.18
N GLU A 846 19.77 25.70 35.04
CA GLU A 846 20.50 26.88 35.51
C GLU A 846 20.78 27.91 34.40
N ILE A 847 20.75 27.50 33.12
CA ILE A 847 21.15 28.37 32.00
C ILE A 847 20.08 28.45 30.92
N ILE A 848 19.76 27.32 30.26
CA ILE A 848 18.85 27.33 29.11
C ILE A 848 17.45 27.76 29.54
N GLY A 849 16.88 27.14 30.57
CA GLY A 849 15.54 27.47 31.05
C GLY A 849 15.41 28.93 31.48
N PRO A 850 16.25 29.45 32.39
CA PRO A 850 16.24 30.87 32.76
C PRO A 850 16.47 31.81 31.57
N GLY A 851 17.47 31.54 30.73
CA GLY A 851 17.78 32.38 29.57
C GLY A 851 16.64 32.44 28.55
N LEU A 852 15.97 31.31 28.30
CA LEU A 852 14.79 31.28 27.43
C LEU A 852 13.61 32.07 28.00
N ARG A 853 13.43 32.12 29.33
CA ARG A 853 12.41 32.95 29.96
C ARG A 853 12.73 34.44 29.83
N GLU A 854 13.99 34.83 30.01
CA GLU A 854 14.44 36.21 29.78
C GLU A 854 14.27 36.63 28.31
N ILE A 855 14.54 35.73 27.36
CA ILE A 855 14.26 35.94 25.93
C ILE A 855 12.76 36.09 25.71
N ALA A 856 11.95 35.22 26.32
CA ALA A 856 10.50 35.31 26.23
C ALA A 856 9.97 36.64 26.76
N ASP A 857 10.57 37.25 27.78
CA ASP A 857 10.16 38.57 28.26
C ASP A 857 10.47 39.70 27.25
N ARG A 858 11.55 39.56 26.48
CA ARG A 858 12.03 40.59 25.53
C ARG A 858 11.35 40.54 24.16
N HIS A 859 10.96 39.36 23.70
CA HIS A 859 10.49 39.15 22.33
C HIS A 859 8.97 38.95 22.26
N PRO A 860 8.17 39.94 21.84
CA PRO A 860 6.72 39.80 21.81
C PRO A 860 6.23 38.62 20.95
N SER A 861 7.03 38.18 19.96
CA SER A 861 6.73 36.99 19.15
C SER A 861 6.87 35.66 19.89
N VAL A 862 7.44 35.62 21.09
CA VAL A 862 7.55 34.42 21.92
C VAL A 862 6.33 34.30 22.83
N GLY A 863 5.59 33.20 22.68
CA GLY A 863 4.38 32.92 23.43
C GLY A 863 4.60 32.02 24.64
N GLU A 864 5.44 30.99 24.50
CA GLU A 864 5.81 30.06 25.58
C GLU A 864 7.22 29.51 25.37
N VAL A 865 7.92 29.23 26.47
CA VAL A 865 9.11 28.39 26.49
C VAL A 865 8.91 27.23 27.45
N ARG A 866 9.30 26.01 27.04
CA ARG A 866 9.09 24.78 27.84
C ARG A 866 10.16 23.75 27.53
N GLY A 867 10.47 22.90 28.50
CA GLY A 867 11.47 21.85 28.32
C GLY A 867 12.02 21.29 29.63
N LEU A 868 12.88 20.28 29.50
CA LEU A 868 13.63 19.62 30.57
C LEU A 868 15.04 19.29 30.07
N GLY A 869 16.04 19.31 30.96
CA GLY A 869 17.44 19.08 30.57
C GLY A 869 17.88 20.01 29.44
N VAL A 870 18.47 19.46 28.38
CA VAL A 870 18.83 20.21 27.16
C VAL A 870 17.83 19.96 26.03
N PHE A 871 16.55 19.82 26.37
CA PHE A 871 15.45 19.60 25.44
C PHE A 871 14.37 20.67 25.64
N TRP A 872 14.48 21.78 24.92
CA TRP A 872 13.59 22.94 25.07
C TRP A 872 12.99 23.41 23.74
N ALA A 873 11.76 23.92 23.80
CA ALA A 873 11.09 24.57 22.68
C ALA A 873 10.77 26.04 23.01
N VAL A 874 10.89 26.89 22.00
CA VAL A 874 10.42 28.27 21.96
C VAL A 874 9.25 28.32 20.99
N GLU A 875 8.05 28.60 21.50
CA GLU A 875 6.83 28.67 20.70
C GLU A 875 6.54 30.10 20.26
N LEU A 876 6.43 30.29 18.94
CA LEU A 876 6.25 31.61 18.33
C LEU A 876 4.77 31.90 18.02
N VAL A 877 4.34 33.12 18.33
CA VAL A 877 2.96 33.60 18.20
C VAL A 877 2.92 34.96 17.50
N ARG A 878 1.77 35.29 16.90
CA ARG A 878 1.44 36.64 16.43
C ARG A 878 0.96 37.53 17.56
N ASP A 879 0.34 36.93 18.57
CA ASP A 879 -0.28 37.60 19.70
C ASP A 879 -0.24 36.66 20.91
N ARG A 880 0.20 37.16 22.06
CA ARG A 880 0.38 36.38 23.30
C ARG A 880 -0.93 36.10 24.04
N GLU A 881 -1.91 37.00 23.93
CA GLU A 881 -3.21 36.86 24.60
C GLU A 881 -4.06 35.81 23.88
N THR A 882 -4.20 35.94 22.56
CA THR A 882 -4.95 34.98 21.73
C THR A 882 -4.18 33.68 21.49
N ARG A 883 -2.85 33.74 21.68
CA ARG A 883 -1.89 32.68 21.38
C ARG A 883 -1.87 32.34 19.89
N GLU A 884 -2.36 33.16 18.97
CA GLU A 884 -2.35 32.83 17.53
C GLU A 884 -0.95 32.43 17.06
N MET A 885 -0.78 31.30 16.39
CA MET A 885 0.54 30.83 15.95
C MET A 885 1.17 31.79 14.94
N LEU A 886 2.48 32.05 15.05
CA LEU A 886 3.20 32.94 14.11
C LEU A 886 3.00 32.51 12.65
N VAL A 887 3.05 31.20 12.42
CA VAL A 887 2.74 30.54 11.15
C VAL A 887 1.68 29.46 11.37
N PRO A 888 0.78 29.22 10.42
CA PRO A 888 -0.21 28.15 10.52
C PRO A 888 0.41 26.77 10.78
N TYR A 889 -0.38 25.87 11.37
CA TYR A 889 0.04 24.46 11.51
C TYR A 889 0.29 23.86 10.12
N ALA A 890 1.39 23.12 9.97
CA ALA A 890 1.82 22.56 8.68
C ALA A 890 2.12 23.61 7.60
N ALA A 891 2.45 24.86 7.97
CA ALA A 891 2.82 25.89 7.01
C ALA A 891 4.06 25.49 6.18
N GLY A 892 4.02 25.84 4.89
CA GLY A 892 5.14 25.72 3.96
C GLY A 892 5.13 26.86 2.93
N GLY A 893 6.23 27.02 2.18
CA GLY A 893 6.39 28.12 1.23
C GLY A 893 6.37 29.49 1.92
N GLU A 894 5.78 30.50 1.28
CA GLU A 894 5.70 31.87 1.81
C GLU A 894 5.08 31.98 3.21
N LEU A 895 4.18 31.05 3.58
CA LEU A 895 3.57 31.04 4.91
C LEU A 895 4.56 30.70 6.03
N ALA A 896 5.67 30.03 5.70
CA ALA A 896 6.74 29.71 6.66
C ALA A 896 7.78 30.83 6.80
N ARG A 897 7.74 31.85 5.93
CA ARG A 897 8.74 32.93 5.86
C ARG A 897 9.11 33.57 7.21
N PRO A 898 8.17 33.88 8.12
CA PRO A 898 8.53 34.45 9.42
C PRO A 898 9.50 33.58 10.23
N VAL A 899 9.35 32.25 10.17
CA VAL A 899 10.23 31.31 10.87
C VAL A 899 11.51 31.07 10.07
N ASP A 900 11.42 31.02 8.75
CA ASP A 900 12.60 30.88 7.89
C ASP A 900 13.58 32.06 8.06
N GLU A 901 13.09 33.29 8.30
CA GLU A 901 13.95 34.44 8.63
C GLU A 901 14.68 34.26 9.98
N VAL A 902 14.01 33.72 11.00
CA VAL A 902 14.67 33.41 12.30
C VAL A 902 15.73 32.34 12.12
N VAL A 903 15.43 31.30 11.35
CA VAL A 903 16.36 30.20 11.04
C VAL A 903 17.58 30.72 10.27
N ALA A 904 17.37 31.60 9.29
CA ALA A 904 18.45 32.26 8.54
C ALA A 904 19.33 33.10 9.48
N ALA A 905 18.72 33.93 10.33
CA ALA A 905 19.44 34.77 11.29
C ALA A 905 20.25 33.95 12.32
N CYS A 906 19.73 32.81 12.78
CA CYS A 906 20.49 31.88 13.63
C CYS A 906 21.76 31.39 12.92
N LYS A 907 21.60 30.93 11.66
CA LYS A 907 22.72 30.42 10.85
C LYS A 907 23.74 31.51 10.55
N GLU A 908 23.29 32.73 10.27
CA GLU A 908 24.13 33.93 10.10
C GLU A 908 24.89 34.31 11.37
N GLY A 909 24.29 34.07 12.55
CA GLY A 909 24.94 34.21 13.85
C GLY A 909 25.93 33.09 14.21
N GLY A 910 25.99 32.01 13.41
CA GLY A 910 26.88 30.86 13.67
C GLY A 910 26.26 29.76 14.54
N MET A 911 24.94 29.75 14.73
CA MET A 911 24.21 28.68 15.40
C MET A 911 23.40 27.88 14.38
N TRP A 912 23.41 26.56 14.45
CA TRP A 912 22.53 25.73 13.64
C TRP A 912 21.26 25.33 14.42
N PRO A 913 20.08 25.88 14.09
CA PRO A 913 18.84 25.58 14.78
C PRO A 913 18.17 24.33 14.19
N VAL A 914 17.26 23.74 14.97
CA VAL A 914 16.18 22.90 14.44
C VAL A 914 14.84 23.56 14.75
N TYR A 915 13.88 23.41 13.85
CA TYR A 915 12.58 24.03 13.99
C TYR A 915 11.48 23.09 13.49
N ASN A 916 10.26 23.31 13.96
CA ASN A 916 9.08 22.65 13.44
C ASN A 916 7.90 23.61 13.46
N TYR A 917 7.41 23.97 12.26
CA TYR A 917 6.34 24.94 12.05
C TYR A 917 6.63 26.24 12.81
N ASN A 918 5.83 26.59 13.82
CA ASN A 918 5.96 27.83 14.60
C ASN A 918 6.89 27.71 15.82
N ARG A 919 7.75 26.69 15.89
CA ARG A 919 8.63 26.46 17.04
C ARG A 919 10.09 26.33 16.64
N ILE A 920 10.97 26.96 17.41
CA ILE A 920 12.40 26.68 17.40
C ILE A 920 12.68 25.72 18.56
N HIS A 921 13.43 24.65 18.33
CA HIS A 921 13.90 23.80 19.43
C HIS A 921 15.36 24.14 19.75
N VAL A 922 15.65 24.19 21.05
CA VAL A 922 16.98 24.39 21.64
C VAL A 922 17.41 23.04 22.18
N VAL A 923 18.21 22.34 21.37
CA VAL A 923 18.63 20.95 21.58
C VAL A 923 20.12 20.76 21.30
N PRO A 924 21.02 21.47 22.01
CA PRO A 924 22.46 21.27 21.87
C PRO A 924 22.87 19.89 22.40
N PRO A 925 24.04 19.33 22.02
CA PRO A 925 24.55 18.11 22.64
C PRO A 925 24.55 18.20 24.18
N CYS A 926 24.31 17.08 24.88
CA CYS A 926 24.27 17.02 26.34
C CYS A 926 25.60 17.42 27.00
N THR A 927 26.69 17.42 26.24
CA THR A 927 28.03 17.89 26.63
C THR A 927 28.24 19.39 26.46
N ILE A 928 27.19 20.17 26.13
CA ILE A 928 27.27 21.63 25.99
C ILE A 928 27.83 22.27 27.27
N THR A 929 28.69 23.25 27.09
CA THR A 929 29.24 24.03 28.21
C THR A 929 28.38 25.24 28.53
N ASP A 930 28.59 25.82 29.70
CA ASP A 930 27.87 27.01 30.16
C ASP A 930 28.05 28.20 29.21
N ASP A 931 29.27 28.43 28.73
CA ASP A 931 29.59 29.54 27.81
C ASP A 931 28.95 29.34 26.44
N GLU A 932 29.01 28.12 25.88
CA GLU A 932 28.38 27.80 24.59
C GLU A 932 26.85 27.85 24.68
N ALA A 933 26.27 27.43 25.81
CA ALA A 933 24.84 27.56 26.04
C ALA A 933 24.43 29.04 26.03
N ARG A 934 25.20 29.93 26.67
CA ARG A 934 24.96 31.38 26.66
C ARG A 934 25.18 31.98 25.26
N GLU A 935 26.20 31.55 24.54
CA GLU A 935 26.48 31.97 23.16
C GLU A 935 25.30 31.68 22.25
N GLY A 936 24.81 30.44 22.23
CA GLY A 936 23.68 30.07 21.37
C GLY A 936 22.37 30.76 21.79
N LEU A 937 22.13 30.98 23.09
CA LEU A 937 20.99 31.77 23.55
C LEU A 937 21.07 33.23 23.09
N ALA A 938 22.24 33.85 23.11
CA ALA A 938 22.43 35.21 22.61
C ALA A 938 22.20 35.30 21.08
N ILE A 939 22.61 34.28 20.33
CA ILE A 939 22.33 34.20 18.89
C ILE A 939 20.83 34.04 18.64
N LEU A 940 20.15 33.16 19.38
CA LEU A 940 18.71 32.94 19.26
C LEU A 940 17.92 34.22 19.58
N ASP A 941 18.28 34.90 20.67
CA ASP A 941 17.72 36.18 21.06
C ASP A 941 17.80 37.21 19.92
N GLN A 942 19.00 37.41 19.36
CA GLN A 942 19.18 38.32 18.23
C GLN A 942 18.36 37.91 16.99
N ALA A 943 18.24 36.60 16.73
CA ALA A 943 17.48 36.07 15.60
C ALA A 943 15.96 36.28 15.74
N LEU A 944 15.43 36.28 16.96
CA LEU A 944 13.98 36.42 17.22
C LEU A 944 13.44 37.81 16.87
N TYR A 945 14.27 38.83 16.76
CA TYR A 945 13.86 40.12 16.19
C TYR A 945 13.33 40.01 14.76
N ALA A 946 13.67 38.95 14.02
CA ALA A 946 13.07 38.67 12.72
C ALA A 946 11.58 38.30 12.84
N ALA A 947 11.21 37.52 13.86
CA ALA A 947 9.82 37.14 14.13
C ALA A 947 9.01 38.30 14.72
N ASP A 948 9.61 39.17 15.53
CA ASP A 948 8.92 40.31 16.15
C ASP A 948 8.31 41.28 15.14
N LYS A 949 8.86 41.37 13.92
CA LYS A 949 8.31 42.16 12.80
C LYS A 949 6.88 41.75 12.41
N TYR A 950 6.47 40.54 12.79
CA TYR A 950 5.21 39.92 12.38
C TYR A 950 4.15 39.88 13.50
N VAL A 951 4.46 40.49 14.65
CA VAL A 951 3.53 40.68 15.77
C VAL A 951 2.67 41.91 15.49
N GLY A 952 1.36 41.79 15.76
CA GLY A 952 0.35 42.84 15.55
C GLY A 952 0.02 43.63 16.80
#